data_AF-A0A0V1IWK4-F1
#
_entry.id   AF-A0A0V1IWK4-F1
#
_cell.length_a   1.000
_cell.length_b   1.000
_cell.length_c   1.000
_cell.angle_alpha   90.00
_cell.angle_beta   90.00
_cell.angle_gamma   90.00
#
_symmetry.space_group_name_H-M   'P 1'
#
loop_
_entity.id
_entity.type
_entity.pdbx_description
1 polymer ?
#
loop_
_entity_poly.entity_id
_entity_poly.type
_entity_poly.pdbx_seq_one_letter_code
_entity_poly.pdbx_strand_id
1 'polypeptide(L)'
;LKMQFIKFNVEEDEKFPEQARRRQNFTGRYFTHAAVEESKKSGSSNQYSGKFEDLKNYIQQLSQTVQSNQANISEEEKDILFKNLLSECNGHEISVLREKECFNNLRIIIGNNASVALELLWKIMQSKKKVILTLMASWGGSLEKLLAVAFNESEEPRKEKILLKLSEIAAENFDLLSVQHGGSHLLRRLGSAISGVEKGSHNNNATQIFSTSNKDELKRVEANFLNQAEIISVYNNLAGQVLNWKSIRELASREPFSLLVQDFIAYDASFNSTFLNGLLPFILEENKKTIYSMLTNKQASRVWDQYLRFSSIENVLKLYDNCFRGSVASLISDQYANYPLQQMIRKADDSFLAKEFYEEVLQCFNDIWKAQLYGVVHSLFIFAREKPELEARLLEKIKTRLNCRDPKIFETHFLRCLLSLQCYVQNKPLPKKIKYFGSVLTQTLATFSTKELFFEQMLNLPNEEFLQISSSNLGSYAVEALVKVAEKPDQREAVVNKILPIMLKLAGGNIGSRVLECVWENCEVEERLPIMDAMSKLRFNSQAGKRLAAKFFLDKYKISCWSTAKMPSALPDLHTIQELKDIANKLRIHSIRATNASNSGHPTSCCSMAEIMSVLFFHAMKYDPKNPRDPHSDRFILSKGHAGPILYACWVEAGLIPENELLNLRKIDSDLEGHPTPRLSFVDVATGSLGQGLSCAAGMAYVMKFLDKIDSRVYCVLGDGESAEGSVWEALHFAGMYELDNLVAIFDINRLGQSQPASLGHRIDVYQQRLEAFGWNVECVDGHDVEALCRSFSSATRVKHKPTAIVAKTFKGFGIPKVEDQENWHGKALGKEAAAALEAINSRIKNLDRHKLSINLPRIDPSNQLKANDFSTVHLSEPPNYKIGEKVATRLAYGTALVKLGKSCDRVVALDGDVKNSTFADKFKNAFPDRFIECFIAEQNMVGVAVGCSTRGRTLPFCSTFATFFTRAFDQLRMGAISGANIKCCGSHAGVSIGEDGPSQMGLEDIAMFRTLPGSTVFYPSDAVSCERAVELAARVNGICFIRTGRPNTPVIYANEEQFSIGQAKIVRHSETDCLMIVTAGVTLFEAFTAADVLAKEKGLHVCICDLFTVKPIDKRTLAEQAKRVGGKVLTVEDHYPEGGIGDAVASALAEYSDIKLSSLAVNALPRSGPPDSLMDMFGISAKHIIEACIQLAA
;
A
#
# COMPACT_ATOMS: atom_id res chain seq x y z
N LEU A 1 -24.85 -8.27 30.98
CA LEU A 1 -23.63 -8.04 31.81
C LEU A 1 -22.65 -7.01 31.21
N LYS A 2 -23.12 -6.09 30.34
CA LYS A 2 -22.41 -4.87 29.94
C LYS A 2 -23.37 -3.65 29.96
N MET A 3 -24.30 -3.66 30.92
CA MET A 3 -25.36 -2.64 31.07
C MET A 3 -25.59 -2.25 32.54
N GLN A 4 -24.54 -2.31 33.36
CA GLN A 4 -24.52 -1.71 34.69
C GLN A 4 -23.08 -1.31 34.96
N PHE A 5 -22.73 -0.04 34.70
CA PHE A 5 -21.73 0.79 35.40
C PHE A 5 -21.56 2.11 34.61
N ILE A 6 -22.63 2.91 34.59
CA ILE A 6 -22.57 4.37 34.42
C ILE A 6 -23.49 4.95 35.48
N LYS A 7 -22.90 5.55 36.52
CA LYS A 7 -23.39 6.66 37.34
C LYS A 7 -22.41 6.87 38.48
N PHE A 8 -21.68 7.97 38.48
CA PHE A 8 -21.71 8.96 39.57
C PHE A 8 -20.90 10.23 39.18
N ASN A 9 -21.66 11.32 39.15
CA ASN A 9 -21.38 12.75 39.39
C ASN A 9 -20.54 13.65 38.47
N VAL A 10 -21.14 14.84 38.34
CA VAL A 10 -20.83 16.10 37.66
C VAL A 10 -20.27 17.08 38.70
N GLU A 11 -19.75 18.22 38.23
CA GLU A 11 -19.33 19.46 38.93
C GLU A 11 -17.80 19.49 39.17
N GLU A 12 -17.01 20.50 38.76
CA GLU A 12 -17.21 21.96 38.77
C GLU A 12 -16.28 22.67 37.76
N ASP A 13 -16.65 23.89 37.37
CA ASP A 13 -15.86 24.87 36.61
C ASP A 13 -14.57 25.29 37.34
N GLU A 14 -13.40 25.21 36.69
CA GLU A 14 -12.29 26.14 36.93
C GLU A 14 -11.53 26.47 35.63
N LYS A 15 -11.63 27.73 35.20
CA LYS A 15 -10.71 28.35 34.25
C LYS A 15 -9.38 28.63 34.96
N PHE A 16 -8.24 28.28 34.38
CA PHE A 16 -6.97 28.99 34.57
C PHE A 16 -5.97 28.68 33.42
N PRO A 17 -4.95 29.53 33.18
CA PRO A 17 -4.87 30.37 31.99
C PRO A 17 -3.69 30.00 31.05
N GLU A 18 -3.68 30.64 29.88
CA GLU A 18 -2.49 30.86 29.06
C GLU A 18 -1.28 31.28 29.92
N GLN A 19 -0.31 30.38 30.13
CA GLN A 19 1.08 30.77 30.34
C GLN A 19 2.03 29.83 29.58
N ALA A 20 2.66 30.43 28.57
CA ALA A 20 3.85 29.90 27.94
C ALA A 20 5.04 29.83 28.92
N ARG A 21 5.86 28.77 28.75
CA ARG A 21 7.33 28.70 28.97
C ARG A 21 7.90 29.30 30.27
N ARG A 22 8.44 28.46 31.18
CA ARG A 22 9.76 28.64 31.85
C ARG A 22 10.14 27.48 32.80
N ARG A 23 11.41 27.06 32.72
CA ARG A 23 12.09 25.98 33.49
C ARG A 23 12.52 26.46 34.89
N GLN A 24 12.34 25.67 35.96
CA GLN A 24 13.07 25.84 37.24
C GLN A 24 13.31 24.48 37.90
N ASN A 25 14.50 24.26 38.47
CA ASN A 25 14.75 23.19 39.44
C ASN A 25 14.58 23.74 40.88
N PHE A 26 14.62 22.87 41.90
CA PHE A 26 14.36 23.19 43.32
C PHE A 26 15.31 24.24 43.95
N THR A 27 16.34 24.70 43.25
CA THR A 27 17.26 25.78 43.66
C THR A 27 17.05 27.07 42.87
N GLY A 28 16.05 27.14 42.00
CA GLY A 28 15.64 28.35 41.29
C GLY A 28 16.51 28.74 40.09
N ARG A 29 17.37 27.85 39.57
CA ARG A 29 18.23 28.15 38.39
C ARG A 29 17.70 27.53 37.09
N TYR A 30 17.79 28.31 36.00
CA TYR A 30 17.42 27.92 34.64
C TYR A 30 18.53 27.09 33.96
N PHE A 31 18.19 25.98 33.30
CA PHE A 31 19.07 25.40 32.27
C PHE A 31 19.00 26.29 31.03
N THR A 32 19.89 27.27 30.92
CA THR A 32 20.12 28.06 29.71
C THR A 32 21.58 28.00 29.27
N HIS A 33 21.76 28.10 27.96
CA HIS A 33 22.99 28.10 27.15
C HIS A 33 24.20 28.92 27.69
N ALA A 34 24.00 29.80 28.68
CA ALA A 34 25.06 30.60 29.30
C ALA A 34 26.09 29.77 30.10
N ALA A 35 25.70 28.64 30.71
CA ALA A 35 26.65 27.77 31.43
C ALA A 35 27.65 27.05 30.50
N VAL A 36 27.34 26.98 29.19
CA VAL A 36 28.23 26.43 28.15
C VAL A 36 29.21 27.49 27.64
N GLU A 37 28.85 28.78 27.70
CA GLU A 37 29.73 29.88 27.31
C GLU A 37 30.65 30.36 28.45
N GLU A 38 30.21 30.32 29.71
CA GLU A 38 31.08 30.62 30.86
C GLU A 38 32.17 29.55 31.06
N SER A 39 31.89 28.27 30.76
CA SER A 39 32.90 27.21 30.91
C SER A 39 33.99 27.25 29.83
N LYS A 40 33.82 28.03 28.75
CA LYS A 40 34.89 28.28 27.75
C LYS A 40 35.90 29.33 28.23
N LYS A 41 35.60 30.07 29.31
CA LYS A 41 36.47 31.13 29.85
C LYS A 41 37.35 30.68 31.03
N SER A 42 37.11 29.51 31.63
CA SER A 42 37.93 29.00 32.73
C SER A 42 38.96 27.97 32.26
N GLY A 43 40.24 28.36 32.25
CA GLY A 43 41.37 27.57 31.78
C GLY A 43 41.81 26.38 32.66
N SER A 44 40.89 25.68 33.34
CA SER A 44 41.23 24.50 34.15
C SER A 44 40.48 23.25 33.70
N SER A 45 41.23 22.29 33.16
CA SER A 45 40.78 21.07 32.49
C SER A 45 40.21 19.96 33.40
N ASN A 46 39.78 20.26 34.64
CA ASN A 46 39.38 19.23 35.63
C ASN A 46 37.94 19.34 36.18
N GLN A 47 37.01 20.03 35.52
CA GLN A 47 35.60 20.14 35.96
C GLN A 47 34.58 19.49 35.00
N TYR A 48 34.86 18.29 34.50
CA TYR A 48 33.87 17.53 33.71
C TYR A 48 32.95 16.63 34.58
N SER A 49 33.21 16.42 35.87
CA SER A 49 32.42 15.50 36.71
C SER A 49 31.03 16.02 37.10
N GLY A 50 30.85 17.35 37.26
CA GLY A 50 29.57 17.94 37.70
C GLY A 50 28.42 17.71 36.72
N LYS A 51 28.67 17.88 35.40
CA LYS A 51 27.64 17.72 34.36
C LYS A 51 27.12 16.28 34.22
N PHE A 52 27.99 15.28 34.42
CA PHE A 52 27.61 13.87 34.36
C PHE A 52 26.74 13.47 35.55
N GLU A 53 27.10 13.91 36.75
CA GLU A 53 26.35 13.57 37.96
C GLU A 53 25.01 14.32 38.03
N ASP A 54 24.97 15.57 37.57
CA ASP A 54 23.73 16.34 37.46
C ASP A 54 22.75 15.71 36.45
N LEU A 55 23.25 15.24 35.31
CA LEU A 55 22.43 14.55 34.30
C LEU A 55 21.89 13.21 34.83
N LYS A 56 22.69 12.45 35.57
CA LYS A 56 22.25 11.20 36.22
C LYS A 56 21.14 11.45 37.24
N ASN A 57 21.35 12.44 38.12
CA ASN A 57 20.38 12.81 39.14
C ASN A 57 19.07 13.30 38.50
N TYR A 58 19.17 14.07 37.41
CA TYR A 58 18.00 14.52 36.66
C TYR A 58 17.23 13.35 36.01
N ILE A 59 17.94 12.43 35.35
CA ILE A 59 17.34 11.21 34.78
C ILE A 59 16.66 10.36 35.87
N GLN A 60 17.25 10.25 37.05
CA GLN A 60 16.67 9.51 38.18
C GLN A 60 15.40 10.18 38.72
N GLN A 61 15.41 11.50 38.92
CA GLN A 61 14.24 12.26 39.39
C GLN A 61 13.10 12.22 38.36
N LEU A 62 13.42 12.31 37.08
CA LEU A 62 12.44 12.27 36.01
C LEU A 62 11.79 10.88 35.91
N SER A 63 12.56 9.80 36.05
CA SER A 63 12.00 8.44 36.04
C SER A 63 11.04 8.22 37.22
N GLN A 64 11.39 8.71 38.41
CA GLN A 64 10.52 8.67 39.59
C GLN A 64 9.22 9.48 39.38
N THR A 65 9.32 10.64 38.73
CA THR A 65 8.16 11.49 38.40
C THR A 65 7.24 10.82 37.37
N VAL A 66 7.79 10.20 36.32
CA VAL A 66 7.01 9.46 35.32
C VAL A 66 6.31 8.24 35.95
N GLN A 67 6.94 7.59 36.93
CA GLN A 67 6.36 6.46 37.66
C GLN A 67 5.27 6.86 38.66
N SER A 68 5.36 8.04 39.29
CA SER A 68 4.40 8.48 40.30
C SER A 68 3.12 9.10 39.72
N ASN A 69 3.16 9.62 38.49
CA ASN A 69 2.12 10.51 37.95
C ASN A 69 1.20 9.84 36.90
N GLN A 70 0.79 8.58 37.11
CA GLN A 70 0.02 7.78 36.12
C GLN A 70 -1.35 8.33 35.66
N ALA A 71 -1.80 9.52 36.10
CA ALA A 71 -3.10 10.08 35.73
C ALA A 71 -3.12 11.51 35.12
N ASN A 72 -2.05 12.33 35.21
CA ASN A 72 -2.19 13.79 35.02
C ASN A 72 -1.21 14.49 34.04
N ILE A 73 -0.38 13.78 33.26
CA ILE A 73 0.45 14.39 32.21
C ILE A 73 0.03 13.83 30.85
N SER A 74 -0.27 14.70 29.87
CA SER A 74 -0.68 14.27 28.53
C SER A 74 0.48 13.61 27.76
N GLU A 75 0.17 12.76 26.77
CA GLU A 75 1.20 12.13 25.95
C GLU A 75 2.01 13.16 25.13
N GLU A 76 1.41 14.28 24.75
CA GLU A 76 2.10 15.40 24.09
C GLU A 76 3.12 16.09 25.01
N GLU A 77 2.77 16.31 26.28
CA GLU A 77 3.69 16.89 27.26
C GLU A 77 4.86 15.96 27.56
N LYS A 78 4.61 14.66 27.64
CA LYS A 78 5.67 13.63 27.78
C LYS A 78 6.60 13.64 26.56
N ASP A 79 6.07 13.68 25.35
CA ASP A 79 6.86 13.69 24.13
C ASP A 79 7.79 14.92 24.04
N ILE A 80 7.27 16.11 24.38
CA ILE A 80 8.04 17.36 24.45
C ILE A 80 9.13 17.26 25.54
N LEU A 81 8.78 16.76 26.73
CA LEU A 81 9.71 16.59 27.85
C LEU A 81 10.88 15.66 27.46
N PHE A 82 10.57 14.54 26.79
CA PHE A 82 11.57 13.54 26.41
C PHE A 82 12.44 14.01 25.24
N LYS A 83 11.87 14.69 24.23
CA LYS A 83 12.65 15.29 23.14
C LYS A 83 13.59 16.39 23.65
N ASN A 84 13.17 17.16 24.66
CA ASN A 84 14.02 18.17 25.31
C ASN A 84 15.17 17.55 26.12
N LEU A 85 14.93 16.45 26.85
CA LEU A 85 16.01 15.72 27.53
C LEU A 85 17.04 15.19 26.52
N LEU A 86 16.58 14.63 25.39
CA LEU A 86 17.47 14.06 24.38
C LEU A 86 18.22 15.14 23.57
N SER A 87 17.62 16.31 23.35
CA SER A 87 18.28 17.42 22.63
C SER A 87 19.46 17.99 23.40
N GLU A 88 19.42 17.94 24.73
CA GLU A 88 20.50 18.39 25.61
C GLU A 88 21.67 17.41 25.69
N CYS A 89 21.44 16.11 25.50
CA CYS A 89 22.49 15.09 25.46
C CYS A 89 23.25 15.10 24.12
N ASN A 90 24.41 15.76 24.06
CA ASN A 90 25.22 15.92 22.84
C ASN A 90 26.44 14.96 22.79
N GLY A 91 26.23 13.66 22.55
CA GLY A 91 27.28 12.71 22.15
C GLY A 91 28.32 12.31 23.22
N HIS A 92 28.95 13.24 23.94
CA HIS A 92 29.87 12.98 25.05
C HIS A 92 29.14 12.55 26.33
N GLU A 93 27.99 13.18 26.62
CA GLU A 93 27.17 12.93 27.81
C GLU A 93 26.44 11.58 27.75
N ILE A 94 26.26 11.00 26.57
CA ILE A 94 25.66 9.67 26.36
C ILE A 94 26.52 8.55 26.97
N SER A 95 27.77 8.83 27.34
CA SER A 95 28.60 7.86 28.05
C SER A 95 28.08 7.53 29.48
N VAL A 96 27.16 8.31 30.05
CA VAL A 96 26.41 7.93 31.29
C VAL A 96 25.69 6.60 31.14
N LEU A 97 25.29 6.24 29.91
CA LEU A 97 24.54 5.01 29.61
C LEU A 97 25.35 3.73 29.87
N ARG A 98 26.65 3.84 30.11
CA ARG A 98 27.47 2.70 30.56
C ARG A 98 27.02 2.19 31.94
N GLU A 99 26.40 3.06 32.75
CA GLU A 99 25.84 2.71 34.05
C GLU A 99 24.42 2.15 33.90
N LYS A 100 24.22 0.95 34.46
CA LYS A 100 22.98 0.18 34.36
C LYS A 100 21.75 0.97 34.80
N GLU A 101 21.88 1.71 35.90
CA GLU A 101 20.78 2.45 36.52
C GLU A 101 20.31 3.60 35.63
N CYS A 102 21.25 4.35 35.04
CA CYS A 102 20.96 5.45 34.14
C CYS A 102 20.28 4.97 32.85
N PHE A 103 20.78 3.90 32.23
CA PHE A 103 20.18 3.32 31.03
C PHE A 103 18.75 2.78 31.29
N ASN A 104 18.53 2.14 32.45
CA ASN A 104 17.21 1.66 32.83
C ASN A 104 16.23 2.79 33.14
N ASN A 105 16.67 3.86 33.81
CA ASN A 105 15.85 5.04 34.11
C ASN A 105 15.41 5.75 32.82
N LEU A 106 16.30 5.90 31.84
CA LEU A 106 15.93 6.43 30.53
C LEU A 106 14.91 5.55 29.80
N ARG A 107 15.02 4.22 29.91
CA ARG A 107 14.00 3.32 29.35
C ARG A 107 12.64 3.49 30.03
N ILE A 108 12.62 3.72 31.34
CA ILE A 108 11.39 3.99 32.11
C ILE A 108 10.77 5.31 31.63
N ILE A 109 11.59 6.34 31.44
CA ILE A 109 11.17 7.65 30.92
C ILE A 109 10.55 7.47 29.52
N ILE A 110 11.22 6.77 28.60
CA ILE A 110 10.78 6.57 27.21
C ILE A 110 9.48 5.74 27.12
N GLY A 111 9.30 4.74 28.00
CA GLY A 111 8.12 3.89 27.97
C GLY A 111 7.96 3.15 26.64
N ASN A 112 6.79 3.29 26.01
CA ASN A 112 6.46 2.71 24.71
C ASN A 112 6.49 3.74 23.55
N ASN A 113 7.09 4.93 23.75
CA ASN A 113 7.16 5.95 22.70
C ASN A 113 8.28 5.61 21.71
N ALA A 114 7.89 5.16 20.51
CA ALA A 114 8.82 4.66 19.49
C ALA A 114 9.65 5.79 18.86
N SER A 115 9.06 6.96 18.61
CA SER A 115 9.76 8.14 18.08
C SER A 115 10.95 8.56 18.97
N VAL A 116 10.72 8.64 20.28
CA VAL A 116 11.76 9.02 21.26
C VAL A 116 12.79 7.89 21.43
N ALA A 117 12.37 6.63 21.44
CA ALA A 117 13.27 5.49 21.49
C ALA A 117 14.23 5.46 20.28
N LEU A 118 13.73 5.78 19.09
CA LEU A 118 14.51 5.85 17.87
C LEU A 118 15.53 7.00 17.91
N GLU A 119 15.16 8.16 18.44
CA GLU A 119 16.06 9.31 18.62
C GLU A 119 17.21 8.99 19.59
N LEU A 120 16.93 8.29 20.70
CA LEU A 120 17.97 7.82 21.62
C LEU A 120 18.92 6.84 20.93
N LEU A 121 18.40 5.85 20.20
CA LEU A 121 19.24 4.89 19.47
C LEU A 121 20.12 5.56 18.43
N TRP A 122 19.57 6.52 17.66
CA TRP A 122 20.32 7.28 16.69
C TRP A 122 21.51 8.02 17.33
N LYS A 123 21.28 8.64 18.49
CA LYS A 123 22.34 9.31 19.27
C LYS A 123 23.35 8.32 19.86
N ILE A 124 22.93 7.14 20.33
CA ILE A 124 23.86 6.07 20.74
C ILE A 124 24.73 5.65 19.56
N MET A 125 24.16 5.55 18.36
CA MET A 125 24.91 5.19 17.14
C MET A 125 25.94 6.24 16.75
N GLN A 126 25.83 7.50 17.22
CA GLN A 126 26.86 8.53 17.00
C GLN A 126 28.00 8.48 18.02
N SER A 127 27.92 7.64 19.06
CA SER A 127 28.94 7.52 20.09
C SER A 127 30.15 6.66 19.67
N LYS A 128 31.24 6.71 20.45
CA LYS A 128 32.45 5.91 20.19
C LYS A 128 32.13 4.41 20.23
N LYS A 129 32.66 3.62 19.28
CA LYS A 129 32.50 2.15 19.16
C LYS A 129 32.65 1.39 20.49
N LYS A 130 33.59 1.79 21.35
CA LYS A 130 33.79 1.19 22.69
C LYS A 130 32.56 1.32 23.60
N VAL A 131 31.82 2.44 23.54
CA VAL A 131 30.57 2.64 24.31
C VAL A 131 29.51 1.67 23.81
N ILE A 132 29.31 1.60 22.50
CA ILE A 132 28.33 0.72 21.85
C ILE A 132 28.64 -0.74 22.20
N LEU A 133 29.90 -1.16 22.07
CA LEU A 133 30.33 -2.52 22.40
C LEU A 133 30.09 -2.86 23.88
N THR A 134 30.35 -1.94 24.82
CA THR A 134 30.02 -2.14 26.24
C THR A 134 28.52 -2.32 26.46
N LEU A 135 27.68 -1.52 25.78
CA LEU A 135 26.22 -1.69 25.83
C LEU A 135 25.79 -3.05 25.28
N MET A 136 26.36 -3.50 24.16
CA MET A 136 26.06 -4.80 23.54
C MET A 136 26.47 -5.98 24.43
N ALA A 137 27.68 -5.93 24.99
CA ALA A 137 28.25 -6.99 25.82
C ALA A 137 27.56 -7.09 27.20
N SER A 138 27.44 -5.96 27.90
CA SER A 138 26.97 -5.92 29.29
C SER A 138 25.46 -5.74 29.41
N TRP A 139 24.83 -5.05 28.47
CA TRP A 139 23.42 -4.60 28.55
C TRP A 139 22.57 -4.97 27.34
N GLY A 140 22.98 -6.00 26.58
CA GLY A 140 22.34 -6.43 25.34
C GLY A 140 20.82 -6.62 25.44
N GLY A 141 20.31 -7.20 26.53
CA GLY A 141 18.87 -7.38 26.74
C GLY A 141 18.08 -6.09 27.01
N SER A 142 18.71 -5.04 27.53
CA SER A 142 18.07 -3.73 27.66
C SER A 142 18.12 -2.96 26.34
N LEU A 143 19.20 -3.09 25.57
CA LEU A 143 19.31 -2.53 24.22
C LEU A 143 18.32 -3.19 23.25
N GLU A 144 18.10 -4.50 23.37
CA GLU A 144 17.05 -5.25 22.68
C GLU A 144 15.66 -4.64 22.91
N LYS A 145 15.30 -4.39 24.17
CA LYS A 145 14.00 -3.79 24.49
C LYS A 145 13.84 -2.39 23.90
N LEU A 146 14.92 -1.62 23.84
CA LEU A 146 14.91 -0.29 23.23
C LEU A 146 14.73 -0.37 21.70
N LEU A 147 15.40 -1.33 21.04
CA LEU A 147 15.21 -1.63 19.62
C LEU A 147 13.75 -2.04 19.32
N ALA A 148 13.17 -2.89 20.17
CA ALA A 148 11.77 -3.31 20.04
C ALA A 148 10.78 -2.14 20.10
N VAL A 149 10.98 -1.21 21.05
CA VAL A 149 10.13 -0.01 21.15
C VAL A 149 10.34 0.90 19.96
N ALA A 150 11.60 1.18 19.58
CA ALA A 150 11.92 2.09 18.48
C ALA A 150 11.41 1.62 17.11
N PHE A 151 11.25 0.31 16.92
CA PHE A 151 10.88 -0.27 15.64
C PHE A 151 9.38 -0.57 15.49
N ASN A 152 8.56 -0.21 16.49
CA ASN A 152 7.09 -0.40 16.47
C ASN A 152 6.30 0.58 15.57
N GLU A 153 6.88 1.70 15.14
CA GLU A 153 6.26 2.67 14.20
C GLU A 153 6.69 2.44 12.73
N SER A 154 6.10 3.11 11.73
CA SER A 154 6.32 2.87 10.28
C SER A 154 7.73 3.21 9.75
N GLU A 155 7.97 2.99 8.44
CA GLU A 155 9.26 3.05 7.75
C GLU A 155 10.05 4.36 8.00
N GLU A 156 11.21 4.24 8.66
CA GLU A 156 12.09 5.37 8.96
C GLU A 156 13.54 5.00 8.60
N PRO A 157 14.20 5.73 7.68
CA PRO A 157 15.51 5.35 7.13
C PRO A 157 16.64 5.22 8.17
N ARG A 158 16.49 5.84 9.34
CA ARG A 158 17.46 5.70 10.45
C ARG A 158 17.52 4.30 11.02
N LYS A 159 16.44 3.51 10.95
CA LYS A 159 16.36 2.14 11.48
C LYS A 159 17.37 1.21 10.81
N GLU A 160 17.46 1.31 9.48
CA GLU A 160 18.39 0.56 8.66
C GLU A 160 19.84 0.86 9.00
N LYS A 161 20.20 2.15 9.09
CA LYS A 161 21.54 2.60 9.48
C LYS A 161 21.92 2.17 10.90
N ILE A 162 20.95 2.13 11.82
CA ILE A 162 21.16 1.62 13.19
C ILE A 162 21.43 0.11 13.16
N LEU A 163 20.62 -0.66 12.42
CA LEU A 163 20.79 -2.11 12.27
C LEU A 163 22.12 -2.47 11.62
N LEU A 164 22.49 -1.80 10.53
CA LEU A 164 23.75 -2.04 9.82
C LEU A 164 24.93 -1.81 10.76
N LYS A 165 24.99 -0.65 11.43
CA LYS A 165 26.09 -0.30 12.33
C LYS A 165 26.21 -1.24 13.53
N LEU A 166 25.08 -1.64 14.14
CA LEU A 166 25.10 -2.62 15.24
C LEU A 166 25.60 -3.98 14.76
N SER A 167 25.22 -4.38 13.55
CA SER A 167 25.55 -5.69 12.99
C SER A 167 27.00 -5.77 12.52
N GLU A 168 27.56 -4.68 11.98
CA GLU A 168 28.99 -4.55 11.69
C GLU A 168 29.84 -4.68 12.97
N ILE A 169 29.50 -3.93 14.01
CA ILE A 169 30.20 -4.00 15.30
C ILE A 169 30.07 -5.41 15.90
N ALA A 170 28.92 -6.05 15.74
CA ALA A 170 28.69 -7.42 16.18
C ALA A 170 29.59 -8.42 15.44
N ALA A 171 29.68 -8.30 14.11
CA ALA A 171 30.50 -9.18 13.27
C ALA A 171 31.99 -9.06 13.55
N GLU A 172 32.50 -7.84 13.81
CA GLU A 172 33.90 -7.60 14.17
C GLU A 172 34.27 -8.08 15.59
N ASN A 173 33.28 -8.31 16.47
CA ASN A 173 33.49 -8.65 17.88
C ASN A 173 32.76 -9.95 18.27
N PHE A 174 32.55 -10.85 17.31
CA PHE A 174 31.74 -12.05 17.47
C PHE A 174 32.20 -12.94 18.62
N ASP A 175 33.49 -13.23 18.74
CA ASP A 175 34.04 -14.12 19.78
C ASP A 175 33.72 -13.62 21.19
N LEU A 176 33.76 -12.31 21.40
CA LEU A 176 33.43 -11.68 22.69
C LEU A 176 31.93 -11.78 22.98
N LEU A 177 31.08 -11.52 21.97
CA LEU A 177 29.63 -11.44 22.14
C LEU A 177 28.98 -12.83 22.20
N SER A 178 29.48 -13.81 21.46
CA SER A 178 28.87 -15.13 21.27
C SER A 178 28.90 -16.01 22.53
N VAL A 179 29.84 -15.76 23.45
CA VAL A 179 29.99 -16.49 24.72
C VAL A 179 29.36 -15.80 25.92
N GLN A 180 29.00 -14.52 25.80
CA GLN A 180 28.32 -13.76 26.85
C GLN A 180 26.81 -13.87 26.71
N HIS A 181 26.09 -14.05 27.82
CA HIS A 181 24.63 -14.17 27.80
C HIS A 181 23.97 -12.94 27.13
N GLY A 182 24.40 -11.71 27.49
CA GLY A 182 23.88 -10.47 26.89
C GLY A 182 24.18 -10.32 25.40
N GLY A 183 25.43 -10.58 25.00
CA GLY A 183 25.88 -10.48 23.60
C GLY A 183 25.23 -11.53 22.70
N SER A 184 25.11 -12.78 23.17
CA SER A 184 24.51 -13.88 22.41
C SER A 184 23.01 -13.68 22.18
N HIS A 185 22.26 -13.20 23.18
CA HIS A 185 20.85 -12.83 22.99
C HIS A 185 20.69 -11.69 21.98
N LEU A 186 21.55 -10.67 22.02
CA LEU A 186 21.52 -9.59 21.04
C LEU A 186 21.84 -10.09 19.61
N LEU A 187 22.83 -10.97 19.45
CA LEU A 187 23.17 -11.58 18.15
C LEU A 187 21.99 -12.37 17.56
N ARG A 188 21.27 -13.14 18.40
CA ARG A 188 20.06 -13.86 17.99
C ARG A 188 18.99 -12.93 17.46
N ARG A 189 18.84 -11.78 18.10
CA ARG A 189 17.87 -10.74 17.76
C ARG A 189 18.23 -9.94 16.53
N LEU A 190 19.50 -9.56 16.37
CA LEU A 190 20.01 -8.97 15.13
C LEU A 190 19.85 -9.96 13.98
N GLY A 191 20.16 -11.24 14.19
CA GLY A 191 19.92 -12.30 13.21
C GLY A 191 18.45 -12.42 12.82
N SER A 192 17.52 -12.40 13.78
CA SER A 192 16.07 -12.41 13.53
C SER A 192 15.62 -11.16 12.76
N ALA A 193 16.11 -9.99 13.16
CA ALA A 193 15.76 -8.70 12.56
C ALA A 193 16.25 -8.58 11.12
N ILE A 194 17.46 -9.05 10.83
CA ILE A 194 18.06 -9.02 9.51
C ILE A 194 17.49 -10.14 8.62
N SER A 195 17.21 -11.32 9.18
CA SER A 195 16.66 -12.44 8.42
C SER A 195 15.15 -12.33 8.15
N GLY A 196 14.43 -11.52 8.93
CA GLY A 196 12.96 -11.47 8.88
C GLY A 196 12.27 -12.72 9.45
N VAL A 197 13.03 -13.65 10.04
CA VAL A 197 12.49 -14.90 10.60
C VAL A 197 12.26 -14.74 12.11
N GLU A 198 11.00 -14.75 12.54
CA GLU A 198 10.66 -14.82 13.96
C GLU A 198 10.59 -16.27 14.45
N LYS A 199 11.30 -16.57 15.55
CA LYS A 199 11.15 -17.86 16.23
C LYS A 199 9.86 -17.86 17.04
N GLY A 200 8.89 -18.67 16.63
CA GLY A 200 7.77 -19.04 17.49
C GLY A 200 8.29 -19.73 18.76
N SER A 201 8.37 -19.00 19.88
CA SER A 201 8.94 -19.53 21.12
C SER A 201 7.89 -19.77 22.20
N HIS A 202 7.97 -20.96 22.80
CA HIS A 202 7.15 -21.50 23.89
C HIS A 202 7.34 -20.82 25.26
N ASN A 203 7.70 -19.53 25.35
CA ASN A 203 7.80 -18.81 26.62
C ASN A 203 7.21 -17.39 26.52
N ASN A 204 6.10 -17.16 27.21
CA ASN A 204 5.27 -15.94 27.17
C ASN A 204 5.92 -14.63 27.68
N ASN A 205 7.24 -14.56 27.89
CA ASN A 205 7.89 -13.40 28.54
C ASN A 205 9.04 -12.75 27.73
N ALA A 206 9.24 -13.07 26.45
CA ALA A 206 10.25 -12.42 25.60
C ALA A 206 9.62 -11.31 24.74
N THR A 207 10.09 -10.06 24.88
CA THR A 207 9.70 -8.91 24.04
C THR A 207 10.09 -9.18 22.57
N GLN A 208 9.12 -9.19 21.65
CA GLN A 208 9.36 -9.25 20.20
C GLN A 208 9.97 -7.92 19.73
N ILE A 209 11.02 -7.93 18.91
CA ILE A 209 11.55 -6.70 18.29
C ILE A 209 10.60 -6.21 17.18
N PHE A 210 9.83 -7.13 16.59
CA PHE A 210 8.76 -6.86 15.64
C PHE A 210 7.45 -7.45 16.19
N SER A 211 6.87 -6.84 17.23
CA SER A 211 5.57 -7.32 17.69
C SER A 211 4.47 -6.88 16.72
N THR A 212 3.99 -7.81 15.90
CA THR A 212 2.76 -7.60 15.13
C THR A 212 1.63 -8.30 15.87
N SER A 213 0.68 -7.54 16.42
CA SER A 213 -0.50 -8.06 17.12
C SER A 213 -1.53 -8.71 16.18
N ASN A 214 -1.15 -8.98 14.92
CA ASN A 214 -2.02 -9.52 13.88
C ASN A 214 -1.49 -10.87 13.41
N LYS A 215 -2.29 -11.92 13.61
CA LYS A 215 -2.00 -13.30 13.15
C LYS A 215 -2.03 -13.46 11.63
N ASP A 216 -2.40 -12.43 10.88
CA ASP A 216 -2.41 -12.43 9.40
C ASP A 216 -1.07 -12.02 8.77
N GLU A 217 -0.03 -11.76 9.57
CA GLU A 217 1.30 -11.35 9.07
C GLU A 217 2.36 -12.45 9.11
N LEU A 218 1.98 -13.72 8.91
CA LEU A 218 2.94 -14.75 8.50
C LEU A 218 3.40 -14.59 7.04
N LYS A 219 2.81 -13.64 6.29
CA LYS A 219 3.26 -13.20 4.95
C LYS A 219 4.31 -12.08 4.97
N ARG A 220 4.78 -11.62 6.14
CA ARG A 220 5.86 -10.61 6.26
C ARG A 220 7.28 -11.17 6.29
N VAL A 221 7.49 -12.40 5.84
CA VAL A 221 8.86 -12.86 5.48
C VAL A 221 9.30 -12.30 4.12
N GLU A 222 8.40 -11.66 3.36
CA GLU A 222 8.73 -10.85 2.18
C GLU A 222 8.93 -9.35 2.50
N ALA A 223 9.17 -8.98 3.76
CA ALA A 223 9.45 -7.60 4.13
C ALA A 223 10.91 -7.22 3.84
N ASN A 224 11.17 -6.67 2.65
CA ASN A 224 12.01 -5.51 2.31
C ASN A 224 13.38 -5.22 3.00
N PHE A 225 13.90 -5.99 3.94
CA PHE A 225 15.20 -5.71 4.58
C PHE A 225 16.41 -6.25 3.80
N LEU A 226 16.20 -7.17 2.85
CA LEU A 226 17.30 -7.87 2.16
C LEU A 226 17.71 -7.22 0.83
N ASN A 227 17.01 -6.20 0.35
CA ASN A 227 17.33 -5.59 -0.94
C ASN A 227 18.54 -4.63 -0.91
N GLN A 228 19.19 -4.45 0.24
CA GLN A 228 20.48 -3.76 0.33
C GLN A 228 21.63 -4.76 0.42
N ALA A 229 22.52 -4.72 -0.57
CA ALA A 229 23.69 -5.58 -0.66
C ALA A 229 24.56 -5.57 0.63
N GLU A 230 24.57 -4.45 1.36
CA GLU A 230 25.28 -4.28 2.63
C GLU A 230 24.69 -5.15 3.76
N ILE A 231 23.36 -5.22 3.88
CA ILE A 231 22.66 -6.01 4.90
C ILE A 231 22.83 -7.51 4.65
N ILE A 232 22.71 -7.95 3.40
CA ILE A 232 23.00 -9.34 3.00
C ILE A 232 24.46 -9.69 3.34
N SER A 233 25.40 -8.79 3.04
CA SER A 233 26.82 -9.03 3.32
C SER A 233 27.10 -9.21 4.81
N VAL A 234 26.52 -8.36 5.66
CA VAL A 234 26.68 -8.46 7.12
C VAL A 234 25.98 -9.69 7.69
N TYR A 235 24.80 -10.06 7.19
CA TYR A 235 24.13 -11.32 7.55
C TYR A 235 24.99 -12.52 7.21
N ASN A 236 25.50 -12.60 5.98
CA ASN A 236 26.34 -13.71 5.52
C ASN A 236 27.63 -13.83 6.34
N ASN A 237 28.22 -12.70 6.75
CA ASN A 237 29.37 -12.68 7.65
C ASN A 237 29.02 -13.29 9.03
N LEU A 238 27.95 -12.80 9.67
CA LEU A 238 27.48 -13.33 10.95
C LEU A 238 27.10 -14.82 10.85
N ALA A 239 26.34 -15.20 9.82
CA ALA A 239 25.93 -16.57 9.58
C ALA A 239 27.13 -17.49 9.34
N GLY A 240 28.12 -17.06 8.56
CA GLY A 240 29.37 -17.81 8.34
C GLY A 240 30.21 -18.01 9.60
N GLN A 241 30.13 -17.12 10.58
CA GLN A 241 30.80 -17.26 11.88
C GLN A 241 30.02 -18.15 12.86
N VAL A 242 28.68 -18.04 12.89
CA VAL A 242 27.80 -18.84 13.75
C VAL A 242 27.70 -20.29 13.24
N LEU A 243 27.44 -20.47 11.95
CA LEU A 243 27.26 -21.75 11.27
C LEU A 243 28.59 -22.27 10.74
N ASN A 244 29.60 -22.22 11.59
CA ASN A 244 30.93 -22.77 11.32
C ASN A 244 31.15 -24.04 12.14
N TRP A 245 31.60 -25.13 11.51
CA TRP A 245 31.78 -26.41 12.20
C TRP A 245 32.74 -26.32 13.39
N LYS A 246 33.84 -25.54 13.28
CA LYS A 246 34.80 -25.36 14.38
C LYS A 246 34.12 -24.73 15.59
N SER A 247 33.40 -23.62 15.39
CA SER A 247 32.68 -22.92 16.46
C SER A 247 31.59 -23.81 17.07
N ILE A 248 30.83 -24.53 16.25
CA ILE A 248 29.79 -25.47 16.70
C ILE A 248 30.41 -26.59 17.54
N ARG A 249 31.49 -27.21 17.07
CA ARG A 249 32.21 -28.28 17.78
C ARG A 249 32.70 -27.81 19.16
N GLU A 250 33.27 -26.61 19.24
CA GLU A 250 33.89 -26.10 20.46
C GLU A 250 32.87 -25.50 21.45
N LEU A 251 31.81 -24.87 20.96
CA LEU A 251 30.95 -24.00 21.77
C LEU A 251 29.49 -24.47 21.89
N ALA A 252 29.00 -25.43 21.09
CA ALA A 252 27.58 -25.87 21.14
C ALA A 252 27.17 -26.53 22.47
N SER A 253 28.12 -26.91 23.32
CA SER A 253 27.86 -27.38 24.68
C SER A 253 27.48 -26.24 25.65
N ARG A 254 27.79 -24.98 25.29
CA ARG A 254 27.45 -23.78 26.07
C ARG A 254 26.07 -23.28 25.66
N GLU A 255 25.19 -23.08 26.65
CA GLU A 255 23.80 -22.71 26.41
C GLU A 255 23.60 -21.41 25.60
N PRO A 256 24.33 -20.30 25.82
CA PRO A 256 24.17 -19.11 25.00
C PRO A 256 24.45 -19.38 23.51
N PHE A 257 25.57 -20.05 23.23
CA PHE A 257 25.98 -20.36 21.86
C PHE A 257 25.09 -21.42 21.22
N SER A 258 24.68 -22.45 21.95
CA SER A 258 23.78 -23.49 21.43
C SER A 258 22.46 -22.90 20.96
N LEU A 259 21.92 -21.93 21.69
CA LEU A 259 20.69 -21.24 21.31
C LEU A 259 20.91 -20.31 20.10
N LEU A 260 22.06 -19.65 20.02
CA LEU A 260 22.45 -18.83 18.86
C LEU A 260 22.51 -19.66 17.58
N VAL A 261 23.19 -20.82 17.61
CA VAL A 261 23.29 -21.71 16.45
C VAL A 261 21.92 -22.25 16.04
N GLN A 262 21.09 -22.66 17.00
CA GLN A 262 19.74 -23.15 16.71
C GLN A 262 18.85 -22.10 16.03
N ASP A 263 19.06 -20.80 16.31
CA ASP A 263 18.34 -19.71 15.65
C ASP A 263 18.86 -19.52 14.22
N PHE A 264 20.19 -19.44 14.05
CA PHE A 264 20.80 -19.26 12.73
C PHE A 264 20.59 -20.43 11.77
N ILE A 265 20.49 -21.68 12.27
CA ILE A 265 20.08 -22.83 11.44
C ILE A 265 18.67 -22.59 10.88
N ALA A 266 17.74 -22.09 11.70
CA ALA A 266 16.38 -21.82 11.25
C ALA A 266 16.32 -20.60 10.30
N TYR A 267 17.17 -19.60 10.53
CA TYR A 267 17.30 -18.44 9.65
C TYR A 267 17.83 -18.86 8.27
N ASP A 268 18.97 -19.55 8.21
CA ASP A 268 19.57 -20.04 6.95
C ASP A 268 18.67 -21.01 6.19
N ALA A 269 17.93 -21.87 6.90
CA ALA A 269 16.94 -22.76 6.31
C ALA A 269 15.77 -22.04 5.64
N SER A 270 15.45 -20.83 6.08
CA SER A 270 14.39 -20.00 5.47
C SER A 270 14.87 -19.29 4.20
N PHE A 271 16.18 -19.31 3.92
CA PHE A 271 16.79 -18.82 2.69
C PHE A 271 17.01 -19.97 1.72
N ASN A 272 18.25 -20.39 1.52
CA ASN A 272 18.66 -21.46 0.60
C ASN A 272 19.50 -22.55 1.30
N SER A 273 19.55 -22.55 2.64
CA SER A 273 20.35 -23.49 3.44
C SER A 273 21.84 -23.52 3.07
N THR A 274 22.42 -22.41 2.59
CA THR A 274 23.80 -22.37 2.08
C THR A 274 24.79 -22.81 3.15
N PHE A 275 24.71 -22.19 4.33
CA PHE A 275 25.65 -22.48 5.42
C PHE A 275 25.36 -23.83 6.06
N LEU A 276 24.08 -24.19 6.20
CA LEU A 276 23.63 -25.47 6.74
C LEU A 276 24.14 -26.65 5.90
N ASN A 277 24.00 -26.57 4.57
CA ASN A 277 24.53 -27.59 3.66
C ASN A 277 26.06 -27.61 3.67
N GLY A 278 26.70 -26.44 3.84
CA GLY A 278 28.16 -26.31 3.96
C GLY A 278 28.77 -26.99 5.19
N LEU A 279 27.99 -27.32 6.22
CA LEU A 279 28.48 -28.05 7.39
C LEU A 279 28.75 -29.54 7.11
N LEU A 280 28.02 -30.17 6.19
CA LEU A 280 28.01 -31.62 6.02
C LEU A 280 29.40 -32.22 5.73
N PRO A 281 30.23 -31.69 4.81
CA PRO A 281 31.55 -32.26 4.54
C PRO A 281 32.44 -32.33 5.79
N PHE A 282 32.46 -31.26 6.59
CA PHE A 282 33.24 -31.20 7.83
C PHE A 282 32.71 -32.13 8.93
N ILE A 283 31.39 -32.33 8.98
CA ILE A 283 30.76 -33.30 9.88
C ILE A 283 31.17 -34.73 9.50
N LEU A 284 31.17 -35.06 8.20
CA LEU A 284 31.52 -36.39 7.72
C LEU A 284 33.01 -36.75 7.94
N GLU A 285 33.89 -35.74 7.97
CA GLU A 285 35.32 -35.89 8.30
C GLU A 285 35.60 -36.00 9.81
N GLU A 286 34.62 -35.68 10.67
CA GLU A 286 34.81 -35.69 12.12
C GLU A 286 34.80 -37.10 12.73
N ASN A 287 35.50 -37.27 13.85
CA ASN A 287 35.51 -38.54 14.57
C ASN A 287 34.12 -38.92 15.12
N LYS A 288 33.69 -40.17 14.86
CA LYS A 288 32.40 -40.72 15.36
C LYS A 288 32.18 -40.55 16.87
N LYS A 289 33.24 -40.62 17.69
CA LYS A 289 33.17 -40.39 19.15
C LYS A 289 32.82 -38.94 19.49
N THR A 290 33.31 -37.98 18.71
CA THR A 290 32.98 -36.55 18.86
C THR A 290 31.52 -36.30 18.51
N ILE A 291 31.05 -36.85 17.39
CA ILE A 291 29.65 -36.72 16.96
C ILE A 291 28.72 -37.36 18.01
N TYR A 292 29.06 -38.54 18.50
CA TYR A 292 28.33 -39.23 19.55
C TYR A 292 28.27 -38.40 20.86
N SER A 293 29.38 -37.82 21.30
CA SER A 293 29.42 -36.99 22.51
C SER A 293 28.58 -35.71 22.39
N MET A 294 28.45 -35.16 21.17
CA MET A 294 27.58 -34.02 20.91
C MET A 294 26.09 -34.39 20.93
N LEU A 295 25.72 -35.53 20.34
CA LEU A 295 24.32 -36.02 20.34
C LEU A 295 23.82 -36.42 21.73
N THR A 296 24.73 -36.75 22.65
CA THR A 296 24.44 -37.11 24.05
C THR A 296 24.64 -35.94 25.01
N ASN A 297 25.06 -34.76 24.51
CA ASN A 297 25.15 -33.56 25.31
C ASN A 297 23.82 -32.78 25.30
N LYS A 298 23.36 -32.34 26.49
CA LYS A 298 22.09 -31.61 26.67
C LYS A 298 21.90 -30.40 25.73
N GLN A 299 22.96 -29.63 25.48
CA GLN A 299 22.87 -28.41 24.66
C GLN A 299 23.20 -28.69 23.20
N ALA A 300 24.24 -29.47 22.90
CA ALA A 300 24.62 -29.77 21.53
C ALA A 300 23.60 -30.68 20.82
N SER A 301 22.94 -31.59 21.53
CA SER A 301 21.84 -32.42 20.97
C SER A 301 20.68 -31.59 20.42
N ARG A 302 20.42 -30.40 20.98
CA ARG A 302 19.40 -29.46 20.48
C ARG A 302 19.83 -28.78 19.17
N VAL A 303 21.12 -28.50 19.03
CA VAL A 303 21.69 -28.04 17.75
C VAL A 303 21.53 -29.13 16.70
N TRP A 304 21.82 -30.38 17.04
CA TRP A 304 21.61 -31.54 16.17
C TRP A 304 20.15 -31.78 15.81
N ASP A 305 19.20 -31.60 16.73
CA ASP A 305 17.75 -31.65 16.42
C ASP A 305 17.40 -30.64 15.33
N GLN A 306 17.87 -29.39 15.45
CA GLN A 306 17.60 -28.36 14.44
C GLN A 306 18.32 -28.65 13.12
N TYR A 307 19.58 -29.05 13.16
CA TYR A 307 20.35 -29.42 11.97
C TYR A 307 19.65 -30.53 11.19
N LEU A 308 19.27 -31.63 11.85
CA LEU A 308 18.58 -32.75 11.23
C LEU A 308 17.18 -32.38 10.74
N ARG A 309 16.45 -31.53 11.47
CA ARG A 309 15.12 -31.03 11.08
C ARG A 309 15.16 -30.23 9.78
N PHE A 310 16.18 -29.40 9.57
CA PHE A 310 16.28 -28.55 8.38
C PHE A 310 17.16 -29.14 7.27
N SER A 311 17.91 -30.21 7.53
CA SER A 311 18.69 -30.92 6.50
C SER A 311 17.80 -31.68 5.52
N SER A 312 18.26 -31.85 4.28
CA SER A 312 17.63 -32.74 3.31
C SER A 312 17.68 -34.21 3.77
N ILE A 313 16.75 -35.04 3.28
CA ILE A 313 16.77 -36.48 3.59
C ILE A 313 18.08 -37.13 3.10
N GLU A 314 18.60 -36.74 1.95
CA GLU A 314 19.88 -37.22 1.44
C GLU A 314 21.02 -36.97 2.44
N ASN A 315 21.09 -35.79 3.04
CA ASN A 315 22.12 -35.44 4.02
C ASN A 315 21.94 -36.25 5.32
N VAL A 316 20.70 -36.44 5.78
CA VAL A 316 20.38 -37.26 6.96
C VAL A 316 20.80 -38.72 6.73
N LEU A 317 20.54 -39.28 5.55
CA LEU A 317 20.93 -40.64 5.20
C LEU A 317 22.44 -40.79 5.05
N LYS A 318 23.14 -39.81 4.46
CA LYS A 318 24.61 -39.78 4.43
C LYS A 318 25.22 -39.80 5.83
N LEU A 319 24.63 -39.05 6.77
CA LEU A 319 25.05 -39.06 8.18
C LEU A 319 24.78 -40.40 8.84
N TYR A 320 23.62 -41.01 8.58
CA TYR A 320 23.34 -42.35 9.05
C TYR A 320 24.39 -43.35 8.54
N ASP A 321 24.61 -43.43 7.23
CA ASP A 321 25.54 -44.39 6.62
C ASP A 321 26.98 -44.23 7.12
N ASN A 322 27.47 -42.99 7.20
CA ASN A 322 28.86 -42.72 7.57
C ASN A 322 29.09 -42.72 9.08
N CYS A 323 28.15 -42.20 9.87
CA CYS A 323 28.36 -41.95 11.30
C CYS A 323 27.66 -42.96 12.22
N PHE A 324 26.50 -43.50 11.86
CA PHE A 324 25.60 -44.17 12.81
C PHE A 324 25.17 -45.60 12.45
N ARG A 325 25.32 -46.03 11.20
CA ARG A 325 24.89 -47.36 10.73
C ARG A 325 25.47 -48.48 11.60
N GLY A 326 24.60 -49.35 12.13
CA GLY A 326 24.97 -50.45 13.04
C GLY A 326 25.30 -50.03 14.48
N SER A 327 25.05 -48.77 14.86
CA SER A 327 25.31 -48.24 16.21
C SER A 327 24.12 -47.53 16.85
N VAL A 328 22.93 -47.61 16.26
CA VAL A 328 21.71 -46.92 16.75
C VAL A 328 21.34 -47.36 18.16
N ALA A 329 21.57 -48.64 18.50
CA ALA A 329 21.35 -49.18 19.85
C ALA A 329 22.14 -48.42 20.94
N SER A 330 23.34 -47.91 20.62
CA SER A 330 24.16 -47.14 21.56
C SER A 330 23.53 -45.77 21.88
N LEU A 331 22.94 -45.11 20.88
CA LEU A 331 22.28 -43.81 21.02
C LEU A 331 20.96 -43.89 21.80
N ILE A 332 20.23 -45.01 21.68
CA ILE A 332 18.94 -45.25 22.37
C ILE A 332 19.09 -45.28 23.89
N SER A 333 20.29 -45.52 24.41
CA SER A 333 20.55 -45.53 25.86
C SER A 333 20.61 -44.13 26.49
N ASP A 334 20.72 -43.07 25.69
CA ASP A 334 20.88 -41.69 26.17
C ASP A 334 19.62 -40.83 25.97
N GLN A 335 19.18 -40.17 27.03
CA GLN A 335 17.96 -39.35 27.04
C GLN A 335 18.02 -38.12 26.11
N TYR A 336 19.21 -37.60 25.80
CA TYR A 336 19.40 -36.41 24.98
C TYR A 336 19.45 -36.71 23.47
N ALA A 337 19.86 -37.92 23.09
CA ALA A 337 19.83 -38.39 21.70
C ALA A 337 18.40 -38.60 21.15
N ASN A 338 17.39 -38.61 22.04
CA ASN A 338 15.98 -38.81 21.73
C ASN A 338 15.43 -37.86 20.64
N TYR A 339 15.71 -36.56 20.71
CA TYR A 339 15.19 -35.58 19.75
C TYR A 339 15.83 -35.72 18.36
N PRO A 340 17.18 -35.79 18.23
CA PRO A 340 17.85 -36.14 16.98
C PRO A 340 17.30 -37.42 16.31
N LEU A 341 17.15 -38.50 17.08
CA LEU A 341 16.62 -39.78 16.57
C LEU A 341 15.19 -39.63 16.04
N GLN A 342 14.33 -38.87 16.72
CA GLN A 342 12.98 -38.58 16.23
C GLN A 342 12.98 -37.88 14.88
N GLN A 343 13.90 -36.92 14.63
CA GLN A 343 13.99 -36.22 13.35
C GLN A 343 14.48 -37.12 12.23
N MET A 344 15.49 -37.96 12.51
CA MET A 344 16.00 -38.93 11.54
C MET A 344 14.88 -39.89 11.08
N ILE A 345 14.08 -40.40 12.00
CA ILE A 345 12.96 -41.31 11.69
C ILE A 345 11.85 -40.60 10.92
N ARG A 346 11.51 -39.35 11.28
CA ARG A 346 10.44 -38.59 10.60
C ARG A 346 10.79 -38.21 9.17
N LYS A 347 12.08 -38.08 8.86
CA LYS A 347 12.55 -37.76 7.50
C LYS A 347 12.77 -38.99 6.63
N ALA A 348 12.92 -40.17 7.24
CA ALA A 348 13.11 -41.42 6.53
C ALA A 348 12.05 -41.58 5.42
N ASP A 349 12.53 -41.89 4.22
CA ASP A 349 11.71 -42.17 3.04
C ASP A 349 11.66 -43.68 2.76
N ASP A 350 11.21 -44.08 1.57
CA ASP A 350 11.15 -45.48 1.16
C ASP A 350 12.45 -46.04 0.56
N SER A 351 13.56 -45.29 0.66
CA SER A 351 14.88 -45.75 0.23
C SER A 351 15.35 -46.97 1.03
N PHE A 352 16.21 -47.79 0.42
CA PHE A 352 16.77 -48.98 1.07
C PHE A 352 17.44 -48.64 2.42
N LEU A 353 18.23 -47.56 2.42
CA LEU A 353 18.99 -47.14 3.59
C LEU A 353 18.10 -46.59 4.71
N ALA A 354 17.01 -45.87 4.36
CA ALA A 354 16.00 -45.43 5.33
C ALA A 354 15.24 -46.61 5.95
N LYS A 355 14.92 -47.63 5.15
CA LYS A 355 14.31 -48.89 5.62
C LYS A 355 15.25 -49.67 6.54
N GLU A 356 16.53 -49.75 6.21
CA GLU A 356 17.56 -50.37 7.06
C GLU A 356 17.69 -49.66 8.40
N PHE A 357 17.75 -48.32 8.40
CA PHE A 357 17.74 -47.51 9.63
C PHE A 357 16.48 -47.76 10.47
N TYR A 358 15.31 -47.77 9.82
CA TYR A 358 14.04 -48.01 10.50
C TYR A 358 14.00 -49.42 11.14
N GLU A 359 14.48 -50.45 10.45
CA GLU A 359 14.59 -51.80 10.99
C GLU A 359 15.56 -51.88 12.18
N GLU A 360 16.71 -51.19 12.13
CA GLU A 360 17.66 -51.10 13.25
C GLU A 360 17.01 -50.47 14.50
N VAL A 361 16.23 -49.40 14.33
CA VAL A 361 15.45 -48.78 15.42
C VAL A 361 14.33 -49.72 15.92
N LEU A 362 13.63 -50.40 15.02
CA LEU A 362 12.50 -51.28 15.32
C LEU A 362 12.92 -52.55 16.09
N GLN A 363 14.13 -53.05 15.85
CA GLN A 363 14.75 -54.12 16.64
C GLN A 363 14.93 -53.70 18.10
N CYS A 364 15.26 -52.44 18.34
CA CYS A 364 15.44 -51.85 19.67
C CYS A 364 14.13 -51.41 20.35
N PHE A 365 12.95 -51.66 19.76
CA PHE A 365 11.65 -51.20 20.29
C PHE A 365 11.42 -51.52 21.77
N ASN A 366 11.92 -52.68 22.21
CA ASN A 366 11.81 -53.13 23.59
C ASN A 366 12.56 -52.23 24.57
N ASP A 367 13.77 -51.81 24.21
CA ASP A 367 14.62 -50.97 25.03
C ASP A 367 14.17 -49.51 24.95
N ILE A 368 13.70 -49.04 23.79
CA ILE A 368 13.03 -47.73 23.61
C ILE A 368 11.81 -47.62 24.53
N TRP A 369 10.98 -48.66 24.60
CA TRP A 369 9.78 -48.67 25.47
C TRP A 369 10.15 -48.67 26.96
N LYS A 370 11.15 -49.46 27.36
CA LYS A 370 11.66 -49.50 28.76
C LYS A 370 12.26 -48.17 29.18
N ALA A 371 13.03 -47.53 28.30
CA ALA A 371 13.65 -46.22 28.51
C ALA A 371 12.65 -45.05 28.43
N GLN A 372 11.36 -45.33 28.18
CA GLN A 372 10.29 -44.33 28.05
C GLN A 372 10.57 -43.28 26.96
N LEU A 373 11.29 -43.67 25.91
CA LEU A 373 11.59 -42.84 24.73
C LEU A 373 10.40 -42.79 23.77
N TYR A 374 9.27 -42.38 24.32
CA TYR A 374 7.97 -42.40 23.67
C TYR A 374 7.89 -41.52 22.40
N GLY A 375 8.67 -40.44 22.32
CA GLY A 375 8.76 -39.63 21.11
C GLY A 375 9.29 -40.41 19.91
N VAL A 376 10.28 -41.29 20.11
CA VAL A 376 10.80 -42.21 19.09
C VAL A 376 9.74 -43.22 18.67
N VAL A 377 9.01 -43.79 19.64
CA VAL A 377 7.88 -44.69 19.36
C VAL A 377 6.84 -43.98 18.48
N HIS A 378 6.43 -42.76 18.81
CA HIS A 378 5.51 -41.98 17.97
C HIS A 378 6.03 -41.79 16.55
N SER A 379 7.31 -41.42 16.39
CA SER A 379 7.91 -41.26 15.06
C SER A 379 7.90 -42.57 14.25
N LEU A 380 8.07 -43.73 14.89
CA LEU A 380 7.92 -45.04 14.23
C LEU A 380 6.50 -45.25 13.70
N PHE A 381 5.47 -44.92 14.50
CA PHE A 381 4.08 -44.97 14.05
C PHE A 381 3.80 -43.99 12.91
N ILE A 382 4.32 -42.75 12.96
CA ILE A 382 4.15 -41.81 11.85
C ILE A 382 4.74 -42.38 10.55
N PHE A 383 5.93 -42.98 10.60
CA PHE A 383 6.57 -43.57 9.41
C PHE A 383 5.81 -44.80 8.88
N ALA A 384 5.21 -45.59 9.76
CA ALA A 384 4.47 -46.80 9.39
C ALA A 384 3.06 -46.54 8.85
N ARG A 385 2.54 -45.32 8.99
CA ARG A 385 1.21 -44.95 8.48
C ARG A 385 1.12 -45.25 6.98
N GLU A 386 -0.01 -45.83 6.55
CA GLU A 386 -0.27 -46.23 5.15
C GLU A 386 0.64 -47.39 4.66
N LYS A 387 1.36 -48.08 5.55
CA LYS A 387 2.21 -49.24 5.22
C LYS A 387 1.69 -50.49 5.95
N PRO A 388 0.73 -51.25 5.39
CA PRO A 388 -0.03 -52.28 6.13
C PRO A 388 0.83 -53.31 6.87
N GLU A 389 1.92 -53.77 6.26
CA GLU A 389 2.84 -54.74 6.88
C GLU A 389 3.56 -54.15 8.11
N LEU A 390 3.95 -52.87 8.05
CA LEU A 390 4.61 -52.18 9.16
C LEU A 390 3.61 -51.78 10.25
N GLU A 391 2.40 -51.35 9.87
CA GLU A 391 1.30 -51.11 10.81
C GLU A 391 1.00 -52.36 11.64
N ALA A 392 0.85 -53.52 10.99
CA ALA A 392 0.59 -54.79 11.65
C ALA A 392 1.72 -55.18 12.61
N ARG A 393 2.99 -55.08 12.18
CA ARG A 393 4.16 -55.41 13.01
C ARG A 393 4.28 -54.49 14.24
N LEU A 394 4.04 -53.19 14.09
CA LEU A 394 4.07 -52.24 15.21
C LEU A 394 2.89 -52.45 16.16
N LEU A 395 1.70 -52.72 15.62
CA LEU A 395 0.51 -53.00 16.41
C LEU A 395 0.71 -54.25 17.28
N GLU A 396 1.31 -55.32 16.76
CA GLU A 396 1.66 -56.52 17.52
C GLU A 396 2.68 -56.26 18.65
N LYS A 397 3.66 -55.38 18.41
CA LYS A 397 4.61 -54.93 19.45
C LYS A 397 3.89 -54.18 20.57
N ILE A 398 2.95 -53.28 20.25
CA ILE A 398 2.13 -52.57 21.26
C ILE A 398 1.18 -53.53 22.00
N LYS A 399 0.47 -54.42 21.29
CA LYS A 399 -0.42 -55.43 21.90
C LYS A 399 0.33 -56.29 22.92
N THR A 400 1.56 -56.70 22.58
CA THR A 400 2.45 -57.41 23.49
C THR A 400 2.80 -56.59 24.74
N ARG A 401 3.08 -55.30 24.58
CA ARG A 401 3.43 -54.42 25.71
C ARG A 401 2.26 -54.09 26.63
N LEU A 402 1.05 -54.00 26.08
CA LEU A 402 -0.16 -53.71 26.83
C LEU A 402 -0.91 -54.98 27.30
N ASN A 403 -0.34 -56.17 27.05
CA ASN A 403 -0.94 -57.47 27.37
C ASN A 403 -2.35 -57.68 26.77
N CYS A 404 -2.56 -57.20 25.54
CA CYS A 404 -3.83 -57.26 24.80
C CYS A 404 -3.72 -58.22 23.60
N ARG A 405 -3.22 -59.43 23.82
CA ARG A 405 -3.03 -60.44 22.75
C ARG A 405 -4.30 -61.25 22.45
N ASP A 406 -5.19 -61.37 23.42
CA ASP A 406 -6.51 -61.98 23.23
C ASP A 406 -7.39 -61.03 22.40
N PRO A 407 -7.94 -61.48 21.26
CA PRO A 407 -8.83 -60.67 20.42
C PRO A 407 -9.98 -60.03 21.20
N LYS A 408 -10.58 -60.73 22.16
CA LYS A 408 -11.69 -60.18 22.97
C LYS A 408 -11.22 -59.06 23.89
N ILE A 409 -10.02 -59.20 24.46
CA ILE A 409 -9.41 -58.15 25.31
C ILE A 409 -9.05 -56.93 24.46
N PHE A 410 -8.50 -57.16 23.27
CA PHE A 410 -8.16 -56.11 22.32
C PHE A 410 -9.41 -55.33 21.87
N GLU A 411 -10.49 -56.02 21.53
CA GLU A 411 -11.74 -55.39 21.08
C GLU A 411 -12.43 -54.58 22.19
N THR A 412 -12.25 -54.95 23.46
CA THR A 412 -13.01 -54.38 24.58
C THR A 412 -12.22 -53.36 25.41
N HIS A 413 -10.90 -53.52 25.52
CA HIS A 413 -10.09 -52.80 26.52
C HIS A 413 -8.86 -52.08 25.96
N PHE A 414 -8.57 -52.21 24.66
CA PHE A 414 -7.35 -51.66 24.07
C PHE A 414 -7.23 -50.14 24.23
N LEU A 415 -8.30 -49.37 24.03
CA LEU A 415 -8.33 -47.92 24.25
C LEU A 415 -7.95 -47.55 25.70
N ARG A 416 -8.46 -48.31 26.69
CA ARG A 416 -8.20 -48.06 28.12
C ARG A 416 -6.73 -48.33 28.47
N CYS A 417 -6.16 -49.40 27.94
CA CYS A 417 -4.75 -49.73 28.09
C CYS A 417 -3.84 -48.72 27.39
N LEU A 418 -4.23 -48.21 26.22
CA LEU A 418 -3.48 -47.21 25.47
C LEU A 418 -3.42 -45.86 26.20
N LEU A 419 -4.58 -45.35 26.67
CA LEU A 419 -4.65 -44.07 27.38
C LEU A 419 -3.92 -44.09 28.73
N SER A 420 -3.80 -45.25 29.38
CA SER A 420 -3.00 -45.43 30.61
C SER A 420 -1.55 -45.81 30.36
N LEU A 421 -1.23 -46.36 29.19
CA LEU A 421 0.00 -47.11 28.93
C LEU A 421 0.24 -48.23 29.95
N GLN A 422 -0.84 -48.85 30.44
CA GLN A 422 -0.80 -49.93 31.43
C GLN A 422 -1.37 -51.24 30.87
N CYS A 423 -0.87 -52.35 31.39
CA CYS A 423 -1.35 -53.68 31.03
C CYS A 423 -2.81 -53.90 31.45
N TYR A 424 -3.56 -54.64 30.63
CA TYR A 424 -4.92 -55.05 30.97
C TYR A 424 -4.97 -55.94 32.23
N VAL A 425 -5.93 -55.65 33.12
CA VAL A 425 -6.34 -56.49 34.25
C VAL A 425 -7.87 -56.46 34.31
N GLN A 426 -8.52 -57.62 34.33
CA GLN A 426 -10.00 -57.75 34.37
C GLN A 426 -10.64 -56.83 35.43
N ASN A 427 -11.79 -56.24 35.08
CA ASN A 427 -12.67 -55.45 35.96
C ASN A 427 -12.13 -54.12 36.52
N LYS A 428 -11.16 -53.46 35.88
CA LYS A 428 -10.73 -52.10 36.30
C LYS A 428 -11.48 -50.99 35.56
N PRO A 429 -12.00 -49.97 36.27
CA PRO A 429 -12.56 -48.76 35.65
C PRO A 429 -11.49 -47.95 34.91
N LEU A 430 -11.92 -47.01 34.08
CA LEU A 430 -11.01 -46.17 33.30
C LEU A 430 -9.97 -45.48 34.22
N PRO A 431 -8.68 -45.38 33.82
CA PRO A 431 -7.63 -44.86 34.68
C PRO A 431 -7.91 -43.41 35.09
N LYS A 432 -7.78 -43.08 36.39
CA LYS A 432 -8.00 -41.71 36.90
C LYS A 432 -7.08 -40.65 36.26
N LYS A 433 -5.97 -41.04 35.63
CA LYS A 433 -4.99 -40.11 35.02
C LYS A 433 -4.52 -40.61 33.65
N ILE A 434 -4.95 -39.93 32.59
CA ILE A 434 -4.52 -40.18 31.20
C ILE A 434 -3.05 -39.80 31.04
N LYS A 435 -2.26 -40.62 30.34
CA LYS A 435 -0.86 -40.33 30.03
C LYS A 435 -0.76 -39.52 28.74
N TYR A 436 0.13 -38.53 28.72
CA TYR A 436 0.34 -37.65 27.56
C TYR A 436 0.59 -38.46 26.29
N PHE A 437 1.52 -39.41 26.39
CA PHE A 437 1.86 -40.26 25.25
C PHE A 437 0.75 -41.23 24.84
N GLY A 438 -0.05 -41.72 25.79
CA GLY A 438 -1.23 -42.54 25.48
C GLY A 438 -2.25 -41.78 24.62
N SER A 439 -2.45 -40.49 24.91
CA SER A 439 -3.27 -39.62 24.07
C SER A 439 -2.67 -39.37 22.69
N VAL A 440 -1.36 -39.12 22.61
CA VAL A 440 -0.66 -38.93 21.32
C VAL A 440 -0.77 -40.18 20.44
N LEU A 441 -0.51 -41.37 20.98
CA LEU A 441 -0.67 -42.62 20.22
C LEU A 441 -2.11 -42.89 19.82
N THR A 442 -3.09 -42.52 20.65
CA THR A 442 -4.51 -42.67 20.30
C THR A 442 -4.85 -41.83 19.06
N GLN A 443 -4.31 -40.61 18.96
CA GLN A 443 -4.49 -39.77 17.77
C GLN A 443 -3.85 -40.39 16.53
N THR A 444 -2.65 -40.96 16.65
CA THR A 444 -1.97 -41.61 15.52
C THR A 444 -2.68 -42.88 15.07
N LEU A 445 -3.08 -43.74 16.01
CA LEU A 445 -3.73 -45.01 15.70
C LEU A 445 -5.17 -44.82 15.18
N ALA A 446 -5.81 -43.70 15.50
CA ALA A 446 -7.07 -43.32 14.88
C ALA A 446 -6.97 -43.10 13.35
N THR A 447 -5.75 -42.98 12.79
CA THR A 447 -5.51 -42.88 11.34
C THR A 447 -4.95 -44.17 10.73
N PHE A 448 -4.93 -45.28 11.47
CA PHE A 448 -4.41 -46.59 11.02
C PHE A 448 -5.56 -47.50 10.58
N SER A 449 -5.22 -48.70 10.09
CA SER A 449 -6.14 -49.84 9.92
C SER A 449 -6.98 -50.24 11.17
N THR A 450 -6.74 -49.60 12.31
CA THR A 450 -7.50 -49.80 13.56
C THR A 450 -8.55 -48.72 13.81
N LYS A 451 -8.74 -47.76 12.89
CA LYS A 451 -9.59 -46.59 13.06
C LYS A 451 -11.03 -46.95 13.43
N GLU A 452 -11.62 -47.96 12.79
CA GLU A 452 -12.99 -48.42 13.07
C GLU A 452 -13.12 -48.96 14.51
N LEU A 453 -12.14 -49.74 14.96
CA LEU A 453 -12.12 -50.29 16.31
C LEU A 453 -12.05 -49.18 17.37
N PHE A 454 -11.21 -48.16 17.14
CA PHE A 454 -11.09 -47.01 18.04
C PHE A 454 -12.36 -46.17 18.06
N PHE A 455 -12.96 -45.98 16.90
CA PHE A 455 -14.22 -45.26 16.74
C PHE A 455 -15.34 -45.92 17.55
N GLU A 456 -15.50 -47.24 17.42
CA GLU A 456 -16.50 -48.02 18.17
C GLU A 456 -16.24 -48.02 19.68
N GLN A 457 -14.99 -48.27 20.11
CA GLN A 457 -14.65 -48.29 21.54
C GLN A 457 -14.91 -46.94 22.22
N MET A 458 -14.64 -45.82 21.53
CA MET A 458 -14.90 -44.48 22.06
C MET A 458 -16.40 -44.18 22.20
N LEU A 459 -17.22 -44.54 21.21
CA LEU A 459 -18.67 -44.31 21.25
C LEU A 459 -19.38 -45.19 22.30
N ASN A 460 -18.87 -46.40 22.53
CA ASN A 460 -19.41 -47.36 23.50
C ASN A 460 -19.04 -47.07 24.96
N LEU A 461 -18.18 -46.08 25.25
CA LEU A 461 -17.86 -45.70 26.63
C LEU A 461 -19.11 -45.17 27.37
N PRO A 462 -19.31 -45.46 28.67
CA PRO A 462 -20.34 -44.79 29.47
C PRO A 462 -20.18 -43.25 29.41
N ASN A 463 -21.28 -42.50 29.41
CA ASN A 463 -21.24 -41.03 29.28
C ASN A 463 -20.39 -40.34 30.37
N GLU A 464 -20.32 -40.92 31.57
CA GLU A 464 -19.45 -40.44 32.64
C GLU A 464 -17.96 -40.63 32.34
N GLU A 465 -17.58 -41.79 31.80
CA GLU A 465 -16.20 -42.08 31.37
C GLU A 465 -15.81 -41.20 30.17
N PHE A 466 -16.71 -41.04 29.19
CA PHE A 466 -16.48 -40.18 28.03
C PHE A 466 -16.28 -38.72 28.45
N LEU A 467 -17.14 -38.19 29.33
CA LEU A 467 -16.98 -36.86 29.91
C LEU A 467 -15.65 -36.71 30.66
N GLN A 468 -15.24 -37.70 31.45
CA GLN A 468 -13.97 -37.67 32.17
C GLN A 468 -12.77 -37.55 31.22
N ILE A 469 -12.81 -38.24 30.08
CA ILE A 469 -11.77 -38.13 29.04
C ILE A 469 -11.83 -36.76 28.37
N SER A 470 -13.01 -36.36 27.87
CA SER A 470 -13.23 -35.11 27.13
C SER A 470 -12.93 -33.84 27.94
N SER A 471 -13.06 -33.89 29.26
CA SER A 471 -12.81 -32.75 30.16
C SER A 471 -11.38 -32.71 30.73
N SER A 472 -10.55 -33.72 30.44
CA SER A 472 -9.15 -33.76 30.87
C SER A 472 -8.22 -33.21 29.80
N ASN A 473 -7.16 -32.48 30.21
CA ASN A 473 -6.25 -31.79 29.27
C ASN A 473 -5.61 -32.75 28.25
N LEU A 474 -5.39 -34.00 28.63
CA LEU A 474 -4.77 -34.99 27.77
C LEU A 474 -5.81 -35.83 27.01
N GLY A 475 -6.95 -36.15 27.62
CA GLY A 475 -8.00 -36.93 26.98
C GLY A 475 -8.78 -36.16 25.92
N SER A 476 -8.90 -34.83 26.05
CA SER A 476 -9.59 -34.01 25.05
C SER A 476 -8.99 -34.15 23.65
N TYR A 477 -7.66 -34.27 23.53
CA TYR A 477 -7.00 -34.48 22.24
C TYR A 477 -7.34 -35.83 21.59
N ALA A 478 -7.56 -36.89 22.38
CA ALA A 478 -8.01 -38.19 21.86
C ALA A 478 -9.45 -38.11 21.34
N VAL A 479 -10.30 -37.30 21.99
CA VAL A 479 -11.68 -37.04 21.54
C VAL A 479 -11.69 -36.11 20.30
N GLU A 480 -10.78 -35.15 20.19
CA GLU A 480 -10.60 -34.35 18.97
C GLU A 480 -10.24 -35.24 17.77
N ALA A 481 -9.38 -36.25 17.96
CA ALA A 481 -9.09 -37.23 16.90
C ALA A 481 -10.33 -38.04 16.51
N LEU A 482 -11.17 -38.47 17.45
CA LEU A 482 -12.44 -39.14 17.16
C LEU A 482 -13.35 -38.31 16.24
N VAL A 483 -13.45 -37.00 16.50
CA VAL A 483 -14.24 -36.07 15.67
C VAL A 483 -13.64 -35.98 14.26
N LYS A 484 -12.31 -35.88 14.15
CA LYS A 484 -11.61 -35.72 12.86
C LYS A 484 -11.63 -36.97 11.97
N VAL A 485 -11.71 -38.16 12.56
CA VAL A 485 -11.76 -39.43 11.81
C VAL A 485 -13.19 -39.87 11.43
N ALA A 486 -14.21 -39.10 11.85
CA ALA A 486 -15.59 -39.31 11.44
C ALA A 486 -15.80 -38.82 9.99
N GLU A 487 -15.44 -39.65 9.02
CA GLU A 487 -15.47 -39.32 7.59
C GLU A 487 -16.90 -39.34 6.99
N LYS A 488 -17.79 -40.20 7.51
CA LYS A 488 -19.16 -40.34 7.01
C LYS A 488 -20.17 -39.50 7.82
N PRO A 489 -21.26 -39.00 7.20
CA PRO A 489 -22.31 -38.26 7.92
C PRO A 489 -22.86 -39.01 9.14
N ASP A 490 -23.17 -40.31 8.98
CA ASP A 490 -23.68 -41.15 10.09
C ASP A 490 -22.70 -41.27 11.26
N GLN A 491 -21.40 -41.24 10.97
CA GLN A 491 -20.34 -41.25 11.98
C GLN A 491 -20.28 -39.91 12.73
N ARG A 492 -20.35 -38.78 12.01
CA ARG A 492 -20.38 -37.44 12.63
C ARG A 492 -21.63 -37.26 13.47
N GLU A 493 -22.78 -37.75 13.00
CA GLU A 493 -24.02 -37.74 13.76
C GLU A 493 -23.91 -38.60 15.04
N ALA A 494 -23.31 -39.79 14.98
CA ALA A 494 -23.06 -40.62 16.15
C ALA A 494 -22.16 -39.91 17.19
N VAL A 495 -21.14 -39.17 16.75
CA VAL A 495 -20.27 -38.36 17.62
C VAL A 495 -21.04 -37.19 18.24
N VAL A 496 -21.84 -36.47 17.45
CA VAL A 496 -22.70 -35.39 17.94
C VAL A 496 -23.69 -35.90 19.00
N ASN A 497 -24.36 -37.03 18.74
CA ASN A 497 -25.28 -37.68 19.67
C ASN A 497 -24.59 -38.16 20.95
N LYS A 498 -23.31 -38.57 20.88
CA LYS A 498 -22.52 -38.94 22.06
C LYS A 498 -22.19 -37.73 22.94
N ILE A 499 -21.93 -36.57 22.32
CA ILE A 499 -21.52 -35.33 23.00
C ILE A 499 -22.72 -34.58 23.58
N LEU A 500 -23.89 -34.66 22.94
CA LEU A 500 -25.09 -33.92 23.30
C LEU A 500 -25.48 -34.03 24.80
N PRO A 501 -25.50 -35.22 25.44
CA PRO A 501 -25.89 -35.36 26.85
C PRO A 501 -24.91 -34.73 27.85
N ILE A 502 -23.67 -34.49 27.44
CA ILE A 502 -22.59 -34.02 28.33
C ILE A 502 -22.09 -32.60 27.98
N MET A 503 -22.61 -32.00 26.91
CA MET A 503 -22.16 -30.72 26.35
C MET A 503 -22.12 -29.58 27.37
N LEU A 504 -23.05 -29.55 28.32
CA LEU A 504 -23.13 -28.50 29.34
C LEU A 504 -21.89 -28.48 30.23
N LYS A 505 -21.44 -29.66 30.64
CA LYS A 505 -20.24 -29.81 31.47
C LYS A 505 -18.97 -29.50 30.66
N LEU A 506 -18.97 -29.82 29.36
CA LEU A 506 -17.87 -29.50 28.46
C LEU A 506 -17.73 -28.00 28.21
N ALA A 507 -18.81 -27.31 27.85
CA ALA A 507 -18.82 -25.86 27.61
C ALA A 507 -18.51 -25.06 28.90
N GLY A 508 -18.81 -25.62 30.08
CA GLY A 508 -18.50 -25.03 31.37
C GLY A 508 -17.01 -25.02 31.73
N GLY A 509 -16.20 -25.91 31.18
CA GLY A 509 -14.77 -26.05 31.49
C GLY A 509 -13.84 -25.61 30.37
N ASN A 510 -12.73 -24.94 30.69
CA ASN A 510 -11.75 -24.42 29.72
C ASN A 510 -11.15 -25.51 28.79
N ILE A 511 -11.14 -26.77 29.23
CA ILE A 511 -10.60 -27.89 28.46
C ILE A 511 -11.70 -28.55 27.62
N GLY A 512 -12.88 -28.79 28.20
CA GLY A 512 -14.01 -29.42 27.50
C GLY A 512 -14.58 -28.58 26.36
N SER A 513 -14.44 -27.25 26.41
CA SER A 513 -14.89 -26.35 25.34
C SER A 513 -14.15 -26.57 24.02
N ARG A 514 -12.92 -27.10 24.05
CA ARG A 514 -12.13 -27.42 22.85
C ARG A 514 -12.70 -28.56 22.03
N VAL A 515 -13.25 -29.58 22.71
CA VAL A 515 -13.91 -30.71 22.03
C VAL A 515 -15.11 -30.22 21.22
N LEU A 516 -15.92 -29.34 21.82
CA LEU A 516 -17.06 -28.73 21.15
C LEU A 516 -16.63 -27.76 20.03
N GLU A 517 -15.49 -27.08 20.16
CA GLU A 517 -14.90 -26.28 19.08
C GLU A 517 -14.38 -27.17 17.92
N CYS A 518 -13.85 -28.36 18.21
CA CYS A 518 -13.48 -29.32 17.18
C CYS A 518 -14.72 -29.84 16.42
N VAL A 519 -15.82 -30.13 17.13
CA VAL A 519 -17.11 -30.48 16.50
C VAL A 519 -17.63 -29.34 15.63
N TRP A 520 -17.45 -28.09 16.07
CA TRP A 520 -17.81 -26.92 15.28
C TRP A 520 -17.06 -26.86 13.94
N GLU A 521 -15.75 -27.15 13.96
CA GLU A 521 -14.88 -27.05 12.79
C GLU A 521 -15.01 -28.22 11.81
N ASN A 522 -15.45 -29.39 12.25
CA ASN A 522 -15.37 -30.65 11.48
C ASN A 522 -16.74 -31.31 11.22
N CYS A 523 -17.85 -30.73 11.69
CA CYS A 523 -19.20 -31.20 11.39
C CYS A 523 -19.98 -30.11 10.64
N GLU A 524 -20.80 -30.53 9.69
CA GLU A 524 -21.64 -29.64 8.90
C GLU A 524 -22.73 -28.99 9.75
N VAL A 525 -23.33 -27.92 9.22
CA VAL A 525 -24.38 -27.16 9.93
C VAL A 525 -25.55 -28.06 10.32
N GLU A 526 -25.99 -28.91 9.40
CA GLU A 526 -27.11 -29.84 9.56
C GLU A 526 -26.82 -30.89 10.63
N GLU A 527 -25.59 -31.39 10.68
CA GLU A 527 -25.15 -32.45 11.59
C GLU A 527 -25.08 -31.97 13.05
N ARG A 528 -24.74 -30.69 13.26
CA ARG A 528 -24.58 -30.12 14.62
C ARG A 528 -25.83 -29.37 15.13
N LEU A 529 -26.94 -29.39 14.38
CA LEU A 529 -28.23 -28.79 14.78
C LEU A 529 -28.67 -29.17 16.21
N PRO A 530 -28.58 -30.44 16.67
CA PRO A 530 -28.98 -30.81 18.03
C PRO A 530 -28.20 -30.05 19.11
N ILE A 531 -26.89 -29.86 18.91
CA ILE A 531 -26.03 -29.11 19.83
C ILE A 531 -26.37 -27.62 19.77
N MET A 532 -26.61 -27.06 18.58
CA MET A 532 -27.00 -25.65 18.40
C MET A 532 -28.33 -25.34 19.10
N ASP A 533 -29.31 -26.23 18.96
CA ASP A 533 -30.60 -26.15 19.63
C ASP A 533 -30.47 -26.19 21.15
N ALA A 534 -29.68 -27.13 21.67
CA ALA A 534 -29.40 -27.23 23.09
C ALA A 534 -28.67 -25.97 23.61
N MET A 535 -27.62 -25.49 22.92
CA MET A 535 -26.89 -24.28 23.34
C MET A 535 -27.78 -23.03 23.39
N SER A 536 -28.74 -22.89 22.46
CA SER A 536 -29.66 -21.75 22.44
C SER A 536 -30.60 -21.67 23.66
N LYS A 537 -30.82 -22.78 24.35
CA LYS A 537 -31.75 -22.90 25.50
C LYS A 537 -31.04 -22.80 26.85
N LEU A 538 -29.71 -22.71 26.87
CA LEU A 538 -28.90 -22.89 28.07
C LEU A 538 -28.13 -21.62 28.45
N ARG A 539 -27.97 -21.37 29.75
CA ARG A 539 -27.16 -20.25 30.28
C ARG A 539 -25.78 -20.76 30.71
N PHE A 540 -24.74 -20.22 30.07
CA PHE A 540 -23.34 -20.56 30.40
C PHE A 540 -22.75 -19.52 31.36
N ASN A 541 -22.12 -19.99 32.44
CA ASN A 541 -21.49 -19.11 33.44
C ASN A 541 -20.04 -18.75 33.06
N SER A 542 -19.32 -19.64 32.37
CA SER A 542 -17.93 -19.42 31.93
C SER A 542 -17.84 -18.51 30.68
N GLN A 543 -16.76 -17.73 30.58
CA GLN A 543 -16.53 -16.87 29.41
C GLN A 543 -16.25 -17.68 28.14
N ALA A 544 -15.59 -18.84 28.26
CA ALA A 544 -15.38 -19.79 27.17
C ALA A 544 -16.71 -20.36 26.65
N GLY A 545 -17.60 -20.81 27.55
CA GLY A 545 -18.92 -21.33 27.20
C GLY A 545 -19.82 -20.28 26.54
N LYS A 546 -19.76 -19.02 26.99
CA LYS A 546 -20.49 -17.91 26.35
C LYS A 546 -20.01 -17.64 24.92
N ARG A 547 -18.69 -17.67 24.69
CA ARG A 547 -18.11 -17.49 23.34
C ARG A 547 -18.49 -18.64 22.42
N LEU A 548 -18.45 -19.86 22.92
CA LEU A 548 -18.78 -21.05 22.15
C LEU A 548 -20.27 -21.10 21.82
N ALA A 549 -21.14 -20.80 22.79
CA ALA A 549 -22.57 -20.65 22.55
C ALA A 549 -22.86 -19.55 21.51
N ALA A 550 -22.13 -18.43 21.55
CA ALA A 550 -22.24 -17.39 20.52
C ALA A 550 -21.82 -17.90 19.15
N LYS A 551 -20.71 -18.65 19.03
CA LYS A 551 -20.33 -19.32 17.78
C LYS A 551 -21.47 -20.21 17.29
N PHE A 552 -21.89 -21.20 18.08
CA PHE A 552 -22.99 -22.13 17.75
C PHE A 552 -24.33 -21.46 17.43
N PHE A 553 -24.62 -20.33 18.05
CA PHE A 553 -25.80 -19.54 17.76
C PHE A 553 -25.69 -18.81 16.43
N LEU A 554 -24.52 -18.25 16.08
CA LEU A 554 -24.33 -17.49 14.84
C LEU A 554 -24.47 -18.37 13.58
N ASP A 555 -23.90 -19.59 13.54
CA ASP A 555 -24.10 -20.45 12.36
C ASP A 555 -25.54 -21.00 12.27
N LYS A 556 -26.28 -21.09 13.38
CA LYS A 556 -27.71 -21.50 13.36
C LYS A 556 -28.55 -20.55 12.53
N TYR A 557 -28.18 -19.27 12.54
CA TYR A 557 -28.87 -18.23 11.80
C TYR A 557 -28.10 -17.81 10.54
N LYS A 558 -27.08 -18.58 10.10
CA LYS A 558 -26.20 -18.26 8.96
C LYS A 558 -25.59 -16.86 9.03
N ILE A 559 -25.29 -16.37 10.24
CA ILE A 559 -24.66 -15.06 10.45
C ILE A 559 -23.14 -15.26 10.43
N SER A 560 -22.49 -15.04 9.30
CA SER A 560 -21.03 -15.05 9.23
C SER A 560 -20.46 -13.77 9.87
N CYS A 561 -19.89 -13.88 11.07
CA CYS A 561 -19.12 -12.77 11.64
C CYS A 561 -17.89 -13.24 12.43
N TRP A 562 -16.73 -13.20 11.77
CA TRP A 562 -15.45 -12.83 12.40
C TRP A 562 -14.69 -11.90 11.45
N SER A 563 -15.14 -10.65 11.39
CA SER A 563 -14.23 -9.51 11.27
C SER A 563 -14.60 -8.55 12.41
N THR A 564 -13.61 -8.03 13.10
CA THR A 564 -13.74 -7.08 14.22
C THR A 564 -14.16 -5.68 13.75
N ALA A 565 -15.07 -5.60 12.77
CA ALA A 565 -15.77 -4.38 12.42
C ALA A 565 -16.99 -4.24 13.32
N LYS A 566 -17.23 -3.03 13.85
CA LYS A 566 -18.56 -2.64 14.33
C LYS A 566 -19.60 -3.09 13.29
N MET A 567 -20.67 -3.76 13.76
CA MET A 567 -21.80 -4.20 12.93
C MET A 567 -22.14 -3.10 11.89
N PRO A 568 -22.27 -3.47 10.60
CA PRO A 568 -22.64 -2.51 9.57
C PRO A 568 -23.93 -1.79 9.96
N SER A 569 -24.13 -0.56 9.46
CA SER A 569 -25.49 -0.04 9.29
C SER A 569 -26.33 -1.16 8.69
N ALA A 570 -27.51 -1.43 9.28
CA ALA A 570 -28.32 -2.61 9.01
C ALA A 570 -28.28 -3.00 7.52
N LEU A 571 -27.97 -4.27 7.23
CA LEU A 571 -28.11 -4.83 5.89
C LEU A 571 -29.49 -4.42 5.35
N PRO A 572 -29.58 -4.00 4.08
CA PRO A 572 -30.86 -3.59 3.52
C PRO A 572 -31.87 -4.73 3.66
N ASP A 573 -33.09 -4.41 4.05
CA ASP A 573 -34.15 -5.41 4.15
C ASP A 573 -34.48 -6.01 2.76
N LEU A 574 -35.19 -7.13 2.77
CA LEU A 574 -35.54 -7.84 1.53
C LEU A 574 -36.35 -6.97 0.56
N HIS A 575 -37.11 -5.99 1.08
CA HIS A 575 -37.87 -5.05 0.26
C HIS A 575 -36.93 -4.11 -0.49
N THR A 576 -35.97 -3.50 0.20
CA THR A 576 -34.94 -2.62 -0.37
C THR A 576 -34.10 -3.37 -1.40
N ILE A 577 -33.68 -4.60 -1.11
CA ILE A 577 -32.94 -5.44 -2.05
C ILE A 577 -33.77 -5.69 -3.32
N GLN A 578 -35.07 -5.95 -3.19
CA GLN A 578 -35.93 -6.17 -4.34
C GLN A 578 -36.17 -4.89 -5.15
N GLU A 579 -36.38 -3.73 -4.50
CA GLU A 579 -36.49 -2.44 -5.21
C GLU A 579 -35.22 -2.11 -5.98
N LEU A 580 -34.03 -2.36 -5.42
CA LEU A 580 -32.76 -2.16 -6.11
C LEU A 580 -32.61 -3.10 -7.33
N LYS A 581 -33.08 -4.35 -7.26
CA LYS A 581 -33.14 -5.26 -8.41
C LYS A 581 -34.10 -4.76 -9.49
N ASP A 582 -35.26 -4.25 -9.09
CA ASP A 582 -36.25 -3.68 -10.00
C ASP A 582 -35.70 -2.43 -10.71
N ILE A 583 -35.02 -1.54 -9.98
CA ILE A 583 -34.31 -0.37 -10.54
C ILE A 583 -33.24 -0.84 -11.54
N ALA A 584 -32.40 -1.81 -11.21
CA ALA A 584 -31.39 -2.33 -12.14
C ALA A 584 -32.02 -2.80 -13.47
N ASN A 585 -33.16 -3.48 -13.42
CA ASN A 585 -33.90 -3.87 -14.62
C ASN A 585 -34.49 -2.68 -15.39
N LYS A 586 -35.01 -1.65 -14.71
CA LYS A 586 -35.44 -0.39 -15.35
C LYS A 586 -34.28 0.31 -16.05
N LEU A 587 -33.10 0.38 -15.42
CA LEU A 587 -31.90 0.96 -16.02
C LEU A 587 -31.47 0.21 -17.30
N ARG A 588 -31.61 -1.12 -17.34
CA ARG A 588 -31.42 -1.90 -18.58
C ARG A 588 -32.42 -1.52 -19.66
N ILE A 589 -33.71 -1.48 -19.31
CA ILE A 589 -34.80 -1.12 -20.23
C ILE A 589 -34.56 0.26 -20.84
N HIS A 590 -34.26 1.26 -20.01
CA HIS A 590 -33.95 2.63 -20.43
C HIS A 590 -32.77 2.68 -21.39
N SER A 591 -31.67 1.98 -21.05
CA SER A 591 -30.48 1.92 -21.90
C SER A 591 -30.76 1.26 -23.25
N ILE A 592 -31.55 0.17 -23.27
CA ILE A 592 -31.95 -0.53 -24.51
C ILE A 592 -32.83 0.39 -25.35
N ARG A 593 -33.86 1.02 -24.77
CA ARG A 593 -34.77 1.94 -25.48
C ARG A 593 -34.01 3.12 -26.08
N ALA A 594 -33.17 3.78 -25.30
CA ALA A 594 -32.39 4.93 -25.74
C ALA A 594 -31.47 4.58 -26.93
N THR A 595 -30.70 3.50 -26.80
CA THR A 595 -29.75 3.08 -27.86
C THR A 595 -30.43 2.54 -29.11
N ASN A 596 -31.59 1.90 -28.96
CA ASN A 596 -32.42 1.52 -30.11
C ASN A 596 -33.03 2.74 -30.81
N ALA A 597 -33.49 3.75 -30.07
CA ALA A 597 -34.01 4.98 -30.65
C ALA A 597 -32.95 5.74 -31.47
N SER A 598 -31.70 5.74 -31.02
CA SER A 598 -30.56 6.33 -31.74
C SER A 598 -29.91 5.40 -32.76
N ASN A 599 -30.40 4.16 -32.92
CA ASN A 599 -29.83 3.09 -33.74
C ASN A 599 -28.30 2.90 -33.56
N SER A 600 -27.80 3.23 -32.37
CA SER A 600 -26.37 3.25 -32.04
C SER A 600 -26.18 3.36 -30.52
N GLY A 601 -25.04 2.89 -30.00
CA GLY A 601 -24.72 2.96 -28.58
C GLY A 601 -24.37 1.59 -27.98
N HIS A 602 -24.25 1.53 -26.66
CA HIS A 602 -23.61 0.40 -25.96
C HIS A 602 -24.54 -0.26 -24.92
N PRO A 603 -25.71 -0.80 -25.32
CA PRO A 603 -26.66 -1.39 -24.37
C PRO A 603 -26.07 -2.58 -23.60
N THR A 604 -25.20 -3.38 -24.22
CA THR A 604 -24.56 -4.52 -23.56
C THR A 604 -23.56 -4.11 -22.48
N SER A 605 -22.80 -3.03 -22.70
CA SER A 605 -21.92 -2.42 -21.69
C SER A 605 -22.70 -1.76 -20.56
N CYS A 606 -23.93 -1.31 -20.80
CA CYS A 606 -24.83 -0.79 -19.76
C CYS A 606 -25.35 -1.96 -18.89
N CYS A 607 -25.82 -3.04 -19.52
CA CYS A 607 -26.47 -4.14 -18.83
C CYS A 607 -25.56 -4.92 -17.86
N SER A 608 -24.24 -4.95 -18.09
CA SER A 608 -23.29 -5.60 -17.16
C SER A 608 -23.21 -4.92 -15.80
N MET A 609 -23.46 -3.62 -15.74
CA MET A 609 -23.26 -2.79 -14.54
C MET A 609 -24.56 -2.25 -13.95
N ALA A 610 -25.73 -2.79 -14.32
CA ALA A 610 -27.00 -2.23 -13.90
C ALA A 610 -27.26 -2.37 -12.39
N GLU A 611 -26.88 -3.49 -11.78
CA GLU A 611 -26.93 -3.64 -10.31
C GLU A 611 -25.93 -2.72 -9.61
N ILE A 612 -24.70 -2.60 -10.15
CA ILE A 612 -23.68 -1.67 -9.64
C ILE A 612 -24.24 -0.25 -9.59
N MET A 613 -24.82 0.23 -10.70
CA MET A 613 -25.38 1.57 -10.80
C MET A 613 -26.60 1.76 -9.88
N SER A 614 -27.49 0.77 -9.83
CA SER A 614 -28.67 0.80 -8.95
C SER A 614 -28.27 0.95 -7.48
N VAL A 615 -27.38 0.08 -7.00
CA VAL A 615 -26.91 0.14 -5.61
C VAL A 615 -26.15 1.44 -5.34
N LEU A 616 -25.33 1.87 -6.30
CA LEU A 616 -24.53 3.08 -6.13
C LEU A 616 -25.41 4.33 -6.01
N PHE A 617 -26.35 4.56 -6.93
CA PHE A 617 -27.18 5.76 -6.98
C PHE A 617 -28.34 5.80 -5.98
N PHE A 618 -28.88 4.64 -5.58
CA PHE A 618 -30.10 4.56 -4.78
C PHE A 618 -29.90 3.95 -3.39
N HIS A 619 -28.65 3.64 -3.02
CA HIS A 619 -28.32 3.13 -1.68
C HIS A 619 -27.00 3.70 -1.13
N ALA A 620 -25.91 3.68 -1.90
CA ALA A 620 -24.58 3.99 -1.38
C ALA A 620 -24.23 5.49 -1.39
N MET A 621 -24.44 6.19 -2.50
CA MET A 621 -24.03 7.60 -2.65
C MET A 621 -24.94 8.56 -1.88
N LYS A 622 -24.35 9.69 -1.49
CA LYS A 622 -25.04 10.84 -0.92
C LYS A 622 -24.96 12.03 -1.88
N TYR A 623 -26.07 12.45 -2.47
CA TYR A 623 -26.10 13.58 -3.41
C TYR A 623 -27.49 14.21 -3.46
N ASP A 624 -27.57 15.46 -3.94
CA ASP A 624 -28.84 16.14 -4.17
C ASP A 624 -29.20 16.09 -5.66
N PRO A 625 -30.26 15.35 -6.06
CA PRO A 625 -30.70 15.30 -7.44
C PRO A 625 -31.10 16.67 -8.01
N LYS A 626 -31.56 17.60 -7.16
CA LYS A 626 -31.93 18.96 -7.56
C LYS A 626 -30.73 19.88 -7.71
N ASN A 627 -29.60 19.51 -7.12
CA ASN A 627 -28.36 20.27 -7.20
C ASN A 627 -27.14 19.34 -7.46
N PRO A 628 -27.00 18.77 -8.68
CA PRO A 628 -25.96 17.79 -8.98
C PRO A 628 -24.52 18.29 -8.78
N ARG A 629 -24.31 19.62 -8.81
CA ARG A 629 -23.02 20.28 -8.61
C ARG A 629 -22.73 20.64 -7.15
N ASP A 630 -23.59 20.28 -6.19
CA ASP A 630 -23.35 20.55 -4.75
C ASP A 630 -21.95 20.08 -4.33
N PRO A 631 -21.09 20.99 -3.81
CA PRO A 631 -19.72 20.64 -3.42
C PRO A 631 -19.62 19.61 -2.29
N HIS A 632 -20.71 19.26 -1.59
CA HIS A 632 -20.74 18.23 -0.55
C HIS A 632 -21.27 16.86 -1.04
N SER A 633 -21.77 16.77 -2.27
CA SER A 633 -22.25 15.50 -2.84
C SER A 633 -21.08 14.52 -3.02
N ASP A 634 -21.33 13.22 -2.88
CA ASP A 634 -20.43 12.22 -3.43
C ASP A 634 -20.27 12.44 -4.94
N ARG A 635 -19.10 12.12 -5.47
CA ARG A 635 -18.79 12.27 -6.90
C ARG A 635 -18.86 10.91 -7.58
N PHE A 636 -19.38 10.92 -8.79
CA PHE A 636 -19.44 9.74 -9.65
C PHE A 636 -18.73 10.02 -10.97
N ILE A 637 -17.80 9.15 -11.33
CA ILE A 637 -17.13 9.15 -12.63
C ILE A 637 -17.42 7.84 -13.34
N LEU A 638 -18.04 7.94 -14.52
CA LEU A 638 -18.18 6.81 -15.42
C LEU A 638 -16.96 6.77 -16.35
N SER A 639 -15.86 6.14 -15.90
CA SER A 639 -14.61 6.06 -16.68
C SER A 639 -14.80 5.31 -18.00
N LYS A 640 -15.60 4.23 -17.99
CA LYS A 640 -16.11 3.57 -19.20
C LYS A 640 -17.22 4.39 -19.88
N GLY A 641 -16.91 5.62 -20.30
CA GLY A 641 -17.88 6.64 -20.73
C GLY A 641 -18.84 6.21 -21.85
N HIS A 642 -18.49 5.20 -22.63
CA HIS A 642 -19.36 4.65 -23.67
C HIS A 642 -20.66 4.04 -23.12
N ALA A 643 -20.71 3.70 -21.83
CA ALA A 643 -21.91 3.30 -21.10
C ALA A 643 -22.79 4.50 -20.65
N GLY A 644 -22.59 5.70 -21.21
CA GLY A 644 -23.38 6.91 -20.91
C GLY A 644 -24.90 6.72 -20.77
N PRO A 645 -25.58 5.91 -21.62
CA PRO A 645 -27.03 5.70 -21.50
C PRO A 645 -27.50 5.22 -20.12
N ILE A 646 -26.72 4.42 -19.40
CA ILE A 646 -27.12 3.97 -18.06
C ILE A 646 -26.93 5.05 -17.00
N LEU A 647 -25.96 5.94 -17.16
CA LEU A 647 -25.84 7.13 -16.32
C LEU A 647 -27.06 8.03 -16.51
N TYR A 648 -27.48 8.26 -17.75
CA TYR A 648 -28.68 9.07 -18.04
C TYR A 648 -29.94 8.41 -17.46
N ALA A 649 -30.05 7.08 -17.57
CA ALA A 649 -31.13 6.32 -16.95
C ALA A 649 -31.17 6.46 -15.42
N CYS A 650 -30.02 6.50 -14.74
CA CYS A 650 -29.96 6.74 -13.29
C CYS A 650 -30.51 8.12 -12.94
N TRP A 651 -30.20 9.15 -13.74
CA TRP A 651 -30.71 10.51 -13.53
C TRP A 651 -32.20 10.67 -13.90
N VAL A 652 -32.75 9.80 -14.75
CA VAL A 652 -34.21 9.67 -14.95
C VAL A 652 -34.87 9.11 -13.69
N GLU A 653 -34.38 7.98 -13.18
CA GLU A 653 -34.94 7.36 -11.97
C GLU A 653 -34.79 8.28 -10.74
N ALA A 654 -33.67 9.00 -10.63
CA ALA A 654 -33.45 10.05 -9.62
C ALA A 654 -34.35 11.29 -9.80
N GLY A 655 -35.02 11.44 -10.95
CA GLY A 655 -36.03 12.46 -11.21
C GLY A 655 -35.51 13.79 -11.74
N LEU A 656 -34.24 13.88 -12.16
CA LEU A 656 -33.68 15.09 -12.78
C LEU A 656 -34.03 15.18 -14.27
N ILE A 657 -34.00 14.05 -14.97
CA ILE A 657 -34.25 13.97 -16.41
C ILE A 657 -35.64 13.37 -16.65
N PRO A 658 -36.50 13.99 -17.49
CA PRO A 658 -37.74 13.34 -17.93
C PRO A 658 -37.44 12.07 -18.76
N GLU A 659 -38.16 10.97 -18.51
CA GLU A 659 -37.89 9.67 -19.18
C GLU A 659 -37.91 9.75 -20.72
N ASN A 660 -38.82 10.56 -21.29
CA ASN A 660 -38.95 10.73 -22.74
C ASN A 660 -37.69 11.34 -23.40
N GLU A 661 -36.88 12.08 -22.65
CA GLU A 661 -35.63 12.65 -23.16
C GLU A 661 -34.59 11.58 -23.50
N LEU A 662 -34.64 10.39 -22.89
CA LEU A 662 -33.73 9.30 -23.23
C LEU A 662 -33.81 8.87 -24.70
N LEU A 663 -34.96 9.08 -25.34
CA LEU A 663 -35.17 8.79 -26.76
C LEU A 663 -34.48 9.82 -27.68
N ASN A 664 -33.95 10.90 -27.12
CA ASN A 664 -33.14 11.91 -27.80
C ASN A 664 -31.63 11.66 -27.68
N LEU A 665 -31.20 10.51 -27.15
CA LEU A 665 -29.79 10.11 -27.11
C LEU A 665 -29.11 10.32 -28.47
N ARG A 666 -27.93 10.96 -28.48
CA ARG A 666 -27.08 11.21 -29.66
C ARG A 666 -27.69 12.08 -30.77
N LYS A 667 -28.85 12.70 -30.54
CA LYS A 667 -29.37 13.70 -31.47
C LYS A 667 -28.60 15.01 -31.33
N ILE A 668 -28.50 15.77 -32.41
CA ILE A 668 -27.70 17.00 -32.49
C ILE A 668 -28.20 18.10 -31.54
N ASP A 669 -29.50 18.08 -31.24
CA ASP A 669 -30.23 19.03 -30.40
C ASP A 669 -30.41 18.53 -28.95
N SER A 670 -29.72 17.46 -28.57
CA SER A 670 -29.78 16.86 -27.24
C SER A 670 -28.43 16.90 -26.56
N ASP A 671 -28.42 17.28 -25.27
CA ASP A 671 -27.23 17.20 -24.43
C ASP A 671 -26.95 15.75 -23.94
N LEU A 672 -27.88 14.80 -24.19
CA LEU A 672 -27.63 13.38 -23.95
C LEU A 672 -26.76 12.81 -25.08
N GLU A 673 -25.47 13.11 -24.99
CA GLU A 673 -24.47 12.74 -25.99
C GLU A 673 -24.10 11.25 -25.94
N GLY A 674 -23.36 10.79 -26.95
CA GLY A 674 -22.91 9.39 -27.03
C GLY A 674 -21.94 8.97 -25.92
N HIS A 675 -21.26 9.94 -25.29
CA HIS A 675 -20.42 9.83 -24.11
C HIS A 675 -20.72 11.02 -23.18
N PRO A 676 -20.63 10.87 -21.84
CA PRO A 676 -20.90 11.97 -20.91
C PRO A 676 -19.95 13.16 -21.13
N THR A 677 -20.51 14.38 -21.16
CA THR A 677 -19.75 15.65 -21.17
C THR A 677 -20.29 16.61 -20.11
N PRO A 678 -19.46 17.56 -19.60
CA PRO A 678 -19.90 18.53 -18.59
C PRO A 678 -20.94 19.57 -19.03
N ARG A 679 -21.47 19.48 -20.26
CA ARG A 679 -22.72 20.17 -20.64
C ARG A 679 -23.87 19.75 -19.72
N LEU A 680 -23.84 18.48 -19.29
CA LEU A 680 -24.73 17.93 -18.29
C LEU A 680 -24.22 18.31 -16.90
N SER A 681 -25.09 18.93 -16.08
CA SER A 681 -24.74 19.40 -14.74
C SER A 681 -24.29 18.29 -13.80
N PHE A 682 -24.70 17.05 -14.03
CA PHE A 682 -24.30 15.88 -13.25
C PHE A 682 -23.03 15.18 -13.74
N VAL A 683 -22.37 15.71 -14.78
CA VAL A 683 -21.09 15.22 -15.29
C VAL A 683 -20.00 16.23 -14.97
N ASP A 684 -18.96 15.81 -14.25
CA ASP A 684 -17.83 16.67 -13.90
C ASP A 684 -16.70 16.62 -14.95
N VAL A 685 -16.49 15.48 -15.59
CA VAL A 685 -15.43 15.26 -16.61
C VAL A 685 -15.92 14.39 -17.76
N ALA A 686 -15.39 14.62 -18.96
CA ALA A 686 -15.65 13.79 -20.13
C ALA A 686 -14.73 12.56 -20.15
N THR A 687 -15.29 11.37 -20.45
CA THR A 687 -14.61 10.07 -20.27
C THR A 687 -14.73 9.15 -21.49
N GLY A 688 -14.94 9.72 -22.68
CA GLY A 688 -15.03 8.92 -23.91
C GLY A 688 -13.71 8.23 -24.29
N SER A 689 -12.57 8.86 -23.98
CA SER A 689 -11.27 8.20 -24.03
C SER A 689 -11.05 7.40 -22.75
N LEU A 690 -10.81 6.10 -22.90
CA LEU A 690 -10.73 5.16 -21.78
C LEU A 690 -9.47 5.38 -20.94
N GLY A 691 -9.50 4.95 -19.69
CA GLY A 691 -8.36 4.96 -18.77
C GLY A 691 -8.11 6.28 -18.05
N GLN A 692 -8.84 7.34 -18.39
CA GLN A 692 -8.62 8.67 -17.83
C GLN A 692 -9.46 8.99 -16.58
N GLY A 693 -10.62 8.34 -16.42
CA GLY A 693 -11.57 8.68 -15.37
C GLY A 693 -11.02 8.43 -13.96
N LEU A 694 -10.17 7.41 -13.78
CA LEU A 694 -9.57 7.12 -12.47
C LEU A 694 -8.59 8.20 -12.01
N SER A 695 -7.78 8.76 -12.90
CA SER A 695 -6.91 9.90 -12.57
C SER A 695 -7.71 11.13 -12.13
N CYS A 696 -8.80 11.43 -12.85
CA CYS A 696 -9.71 12.51 -12.47
C CYS A 696 -10.37 12.24 -11.10
N ALA A 697 -10.79 11.00 -10.85
CA ALA A 697 -11.38 10.59 -9.58
C ALA A 697 -10.39 10.74 -8.43
N ALA A 698 -9.12 10.36 -8.66
CA ALA A 698 -8.05 10.52 -7.69
C ALA A 698 -7.79 12.00 -7.36
N GLY A 699 -7.79 12.89 -8.35
CA GLY A 699 -7.69 14.34 -8.12
C GLY A 699 -8.86 14.90 -7.29
N MET A 700 -10.10 14.51 -7.62
CA MET A 700 -11.28 14.88 -6.83
C MET A 700 -11.17 14.38 -5.38
N ALA A 701 -10.78 13.12 -5.19
CA ALA A 701 -10.64 12.50 -3.88
C ALA A 701 -9.54 13.17 -3.05
N TYR A 702 -8.40 13.49 -3.68
CA TYR A 702 -7.31 14.23 -3.08
C TYR A 702 -7.77 15.57 -2.53
N VAL A 703 -8.44 16.38 -3.37
CA VAL A 703 -8.96 17.69 -2.96
C VAL A 703 -9.96 17.56 -1.81
N MET A 704 -10.91 16.62 -1.90
CA MET A 704 -11.90 16.40 -0.83
C MET A 704 -11.26 16.00 0.49
N LYS A 705 -10.21 15.18 0.45
CA LYS A 705 -9.53 14.66 1.64
C LYS A 705 -8.61 15.71 2.27
N PHE A 706 -7.73 16.31 1.50
CA PHE A 706 -6.63 17.12 2.03
C PHE A 706 -6.94 18.62 2.08
N LEU A 707 -7.74 19.14 1.14
CA LEU A 707 -8.00 20.57 1.02
C LEU A 707 -9.39 20.96 1.54
N ASP A 708 -10.45 20.36 0.99
CA ASP A 708 -11.83 20.66 1.39
C ASP A 708 -12.18 20.02 2.74
N LYS A 709 -11.54 18.89 3.08
CA LYS A 709 -11.70 18.14 4.34
C LYS A 709 -13.18 17.81 4.63
N ILE A 710 -13.87 17.28 3.63
CA ILE A 710 -15.28 16.89 3.71
C ILE A 710 -15.45 15.37 3.74
N ASP A 711 -16.52 14.89 4.37
CA ASP A 711 -16.88 13.47 4.47
C ASP A 711 -17.63 12.96 3.21
N SER A 712 -17.18 13.41 2.03
CA SER A 712 -17.69 12.99 0.73
C SER A 712 -16.74 12.00 0.08
N ARG A 713 -17.28 11.12 -0.75
CA ARG A 713 -16.54 10.06 -1.45
C ARG A 713 -16.56 10.28 -2.96
N VAL A 714 -15.62 9.64 -3.64
CA VAL A 714 -15.55 9.59 -5.09
C VAL A 714 -15.67 8.14 -5.53
N TYR A 715 -16.60 7.86 -6.43
CA TYR A 715 -16.86 6.55 -7.01
C TYR A 715 -16.52 6.57 -8.50
N CYS A 716 -15.70 5.63 -8.96
CA CYS A 716 -15.26 5.54 -10.35
C CYS A 716 -15.55 4.15 -10.90
N VAL A 717 -16.39 4.03 -11.93
CA VAL A 717 -16.68 2.76 -12.60
C VAL A 717 -15.86 2.66 -13.89
N LEU A 718 -15.08 1.59 -14.03
CA LEU A 718 -14.19 1.34 -15.16
C LEU A 718 -14.37 -0.08 -15.69
N GLY A 719 -14.09 -0.27 -16.99
CA GLY A 719 -14.18 -1.56 -17.66
C GLY A 719 -12.92 -2.42 -17.48
N ASP A 720 -13.08 -3.73 -17.59
CA ASP A 720 -11.97 -4.68 -17.70
C ASP A 720 -11.03 -4.41 -18.89
N GLY A 721 -11.57 -4.17 -20.09
CA GLY A 721 -10.77 -3.80 -21.26
C GLY A 721 -10.05 -2.46 -21.09
N GLU A 722 -10.67 -1.52 -20.38
CA GLU A 722 -10.10 -0.22 -20.05
C GLU A 722 -8.92 -0.33 -19.08
N SER A 723 -8.90 -1.33 -18.18
CA SER A 723 -7.79 -1.56 -17.25
C SER A 723 -6.46 -1.96 -17.92
N ALA A 724 -6.45 -2.14 -19.24
CA ALA A 724 -5.21 -2.30 -20.02
C ALA A 724 -4.46 -0.97 -20.23
N GLU A 725 -5.13 0.17 -20.09
CA GLU A 725 -4.51 1.49 -20.22
C GLU A 725 -3.50 1.76 -19.11
N GLY A 726 -2.29 2.19 -19.47
CA GLY A 726 -1.21 2.48 -18.51
C GLY A 726 -1.59 3.57 -17.50
N SER A 727 -2.38 4.56 -17.92
CA SER A 727 -2.87 5.66 -17.10
C SER A 727 -3.73 5.19 -15.91
N VAL A 728 -4.45 4.07 -16.03
CA VAL A 728 -5.18 3.46 -14.91
C VAL A 728 -4.21 3.03 -13.82
N TRP A 729 -3.07 2.44 -14.19
CA TRP A 729 -2.06 1.96 -13.24
C TRP A 729 -1.28 3.11 -12.59
N GLU A 730 -1.01 4.18 -13.34
CA GLU A 730 -0.48 5.43 -12.78
C GLU A 730 -1.44 6.01 -11.72
N ALA A 731 -2.75 6.00 -11.99
CA ALA A 731 -3.76 6.48 -11.05
C ALA A 731 -3.92 5.56 -9.82
N LEU A 732 -3.84 4.24 -10.01
CA LEU A 732 -3.82 3.26 -8.91
C LEU A 732 -2.62 3.51 -7.99
N HIS A 733 -1.43 3.75 -8.57
CA HIS A 733 -0.22 4.06 -7.82
C HIS A 733 -0.38 5.35 -7.02
N PHE A 734 -0.85 6.42 -7.67
CA PHE A 734 -1.09 7.71 -7.04
C PHE A 734 -2.07 7.60 -5.86
N ALA A 735 -3.22 6.95 -6.06
CA ALA A 735 -4.25 6.84 -5.03
C ALA A 735 -3.82 5.94 -3.86
N GLY A 736 -3.06 4.87 -4.13
CA GLY A 736 -2.49 4.02 -3.10
C GLY A 736 -1.46 4.77 -2.26
N MET A 737 -0.55 5.50 -2.91
CA MET A 737 0.49 6.30 -2.25
C MET A 737 -0.11 7.41 -1.37
N TYR A 738 -1.09 8.14 -1.90
CA TYR A 738 -1.79 9.21 -1.15
C TYR A 738 -2.88 8.68 -0.21
N GLU A 739 -2.99 7.36 -0.03
CA GLU A 739 -3.93 6.72 0.88
C GLU A 739 -5.37 7.20 0.69
N LEU A 740 -5.86 7.36 -0.54
CA LEU A 740 -7.16 8.00 -0.84
C LEU A 740 -8.36 7.13 -0.43
N ASP A 741 -8.59 6.98 0.88
CA ASP A 741 -9.64 6.17 1.50
C ASP A 741 -11.08 6.68 1.30
N ASN A 742 -11.22 7.85 0.69
CA ASN A 742 -12.47 8.37 0.15
C ASN A 742 -12.70 8.04 -1.34
N LEU A 743 -11.77 7.34 -2.00
CA LEU A 743 -11.91 6.85 -3.38
C LEU A 743 -12.34 5.37 -3.41
N VAL A 744 -13.36 5.08 -4.22
CA VAL A 744 -13.83 3.72 -4.52
C VAL A 744 -13.82 3.50 -6.03
N ALA A 745 -12.99 2.60 -6.51
CA ALA A 745 -12.97 2.16 -7.91
C ALA A 745 -13.79 0.87 -8.06
N ILE A 746 -14.63 0.77 -9.08
CA ILE A 746 -15.44 -0.41 -9.37
C ILE A 746 -15.06 -0.93 -10.75
N PHE A 747 -14.42 -2.08 -10.77
CA PHE A 747 -14.01 -2.77 -11.99
C PHE A 747 -15.15 -3.68 -12.46
N ASP A 748 -15.81 -3.31 -13.56
CA ASP A 748 -16.81 -4.11 -14.25
C ASP A 748 -16.12 -5.19 -15.09
N ILE A 749 -15.84 -6.34 -14.47
CA ILE A 749 -15.17 -7.48 -15.08
C ILE A 749 -16.19 -8.34 -15.84
N ASN A 750 -16.61 -7.82 -16.99
CA ASN A 750 -17.63 -8.43 -17.85
C ASN A 750 -17.06 -9.42 -18.88
N ARG A 751 -15.76 -9.73 -18.79
CA ARG A 751 -14.94 -10.62 -19.64
C ARG A 751 -14.58 -10.06 -21.02
N LEU A 752 -15.32 -9.08 -21.54
CA LEU A 752 -15.31 -8.74 -22.96
C LEU A 752 -14.93 -7.27 -23.24
N GLY A 753 -13.88 -7.08 -24.04
CA GLY A 753 -13.54 -5.79 -24.65
C GLY A 753 -14.46 -5.42 -25.81
N GLN A 754 -13.96 -4.60 -26.74
CA GLN A 754 -14.72 -4.19 -27.92
C GLN A 754 -14.80 -5.30 -28.98
N SER A 755 -13.66 -5.89 -29.33
CA SER A 755 -13.53 -6.82 -30.46
C SER A 755 -13.25 -8.27 -30.07
N GLN A 756 -12.94 -8.52 -28.80
CA GLN A 756 -12.50 -9.81 -28.27
C GLN A 756 -12.62 -9.83 -26.74
N PRO A 757 -12.41 -10.97 -26.07
CA PRO A 757 -12.27 -11.02 -24.63
C PRO A 757 -11.17 -10.07 -24.12
N ALA A 758 -11.41 -9.45 -22.97
CA ALA A 758 -10.38 -8.71 -22.25
C ALA A 758 -9.23 -9.67 -21.88
N SER A 759 -8.01 -9.17 -21.77
CA SER A 759 -6.79 -10.00 -21.65
C SER A 759 -6.80 -10.98 -20.47
N LEU A 760 -7.50 -10.64 -19.39
CA LEU A 760 -7.64 -11.49 -18.21
C LEU A 760 -9.01 -12.20 -18.12
N GLY A 761 -9.96 -11.90 -19.01
CA GLY A 761 -11.33 -12.44 -18.94
C GLY A 761 -11.90 -12.37 -17.51
N HIS A 762 -12.30 -13.52 -16.96
CA HIS A 762 -12.78 -13.64 -15.56
C HIS A 762 -11.71 -14.17 -14.58
N ARG A 763 -10.43 -13.91 -14.81
CA ARG A 763 -9.34 -14.17 -13.84
C ARG A 763 -9.36 -13.15 -12.69
N ILE A 764 -10.43 -13.20 -11.90
CA ILE A 764 -10.68 -12.29 -10.76
C ILE A 764 -9.52 -12.29 -9.76
N ASP A 765 -8.88 -13.46 -9.58
CA ASP A 765 -7.67 -13.63 -8.77
C ASP A 765 -6.52 -12.71 -9.20
N VAL A 766 -6.32 -12.56 -10.51
CA VAL A 766 -5.23 -11.74 -11.07
C VAL A 766 -5.55 -10.25 -10.94
N TYR A 767 -6.81 -9.85 -11.19
CA TYR A 767 -7.25 -8.48 -10.94
C TYR A 767 -7.04 -8.10 -9.47
N GLN A 768 -7.43 -8.97 -8.55
CA GLN A 768 -7.25 -8.77 -7.12
C GLN A 768 -5.78 -8.57 -6.76
N GLN A 769 -4.91 -9.52 -7.15
CA GLN A 769 -3.47 -9.47 -6.84
C GLN A 769 -2.81 -8.19 -7.36
N ARG A 770 -3.16 -7.78 -8.59
CA ARG A 770 -2.63 -6.54 -9.18
C ARG A 770 -3.07 -5.31 -8.38
N LEU A 771 -4.33 -5.22 -7.97
CA LEU A 771 -4.84 -4.07 -7.23
C LEU A 771 -4.26 -4.01 -5.81
N GLU A 772 -4.17 -5.15 -5.12
CA GLU A 772 -3.54 -5.27 -3.79
C GLU A 772 -2.08 -4.83 -3.84
N ALA A 773 -1.34 -5.20 -4.89
CA ALA A 773 0.05 -4.79 -5.10
C ALA A 773 0.24 -3.27 -5.23
N PHE A 774 -0.80 -2.54 -5.64
CA PHE A 774 -0.80 -1.06 -5.71
C PHE A 774 -1.31 -0.40 -4.42
N GLY A 775 -1.48 -1.16 -3.33
CA GLY A 775 -1.85 -0.63 -2.01
C GLY A 775 -3.35 -0.46 -1.77
N TRP A 776 -4.20 -1.05 -2.61
CA TRP A 776 -5.65 -0.94 -2.50
C TRP A 776 -6.25 -2.00 -1.56
N ASN A 777 -7.35 -1.65 -0.86
CA ASN A 777 -8.26 -2.63 -0.29
C ASN A 777 -9.11 -3.22 -1.42
N VAL A 778 -9.15 -4.54 -1.56
CA VAL A 778 -9.86 -5.18 -2.68
C VAL A 778 -10.98 -6.09 -2.20
N GLU A 779 -12.18 -5.89 -2.76
CA GLU A 779 -13.34 -6.73 -2.50
C GLU A 779 -13.85 -7.32 -3.81
N CYS A 780 -13.74 -8.65 -3.95
CA CYS A 780 -14.24 -9.38 -5.12
C CYS A 780 -15.68 -9.84 -4.88
N VAL A 781 -16.58 -9.50 -5.80
CA VAL A 781 -18.01 -9.81 -5.67
C VAL A 781 -18.61 -10.31 -6.98
N ASP A 782 -19.74 -11.01 -6.87
CA ASP A 782 -20.68 -11.12 -7.99
C ASP A 782 -21.31 -9.74 -8.21
N GLY A 783 -21.04 -9.15 -9.37
CA GLY A 783 -21.53 -7.82 -9.73
C GLY A 783 -23.03 -7.77 -10.03
N HIS A 784 -23.72 -8.92 -10.07
CA HIS A 784 -25.17 -9.03 -10.18
C HIS A 784 -25.86 -9.37 -8.85
N ASP A 785 -25.09 -9.56 -7.78
CA ASP A 785 -25.62 -9.70 -6.42
C ASP A 785 -25.71 -8.33 -5.74
N VAL A 786 -26.93 -7.78 -5.74
CA VAL A 786 -27.28 -6.52 -5.08
C VAL A 786 -26.91 -6.52 -3.59
N GLU A 787 -27.07 -7.63 -2.88
CA GLU A 787 -26.75 -7.69 -1.44
C GLU A 787 -25.23 -7.67 -1.20
N ALA A 788 -24.46 -8.38 -2.03
CA ALA A 788 -23.00 -8.31 -2.00
C ALA A 788 -22.48 -6.90 -2.31
N LEU A 789 -23.07 -6.22 -3.30
CA LEU A 789 -22.73 -4.84 -3.63
C LEU A 789 -23.04 -3.87 -2.49
N CYS A 790 -24.24 -3.95 -1.88
CA CYS A 790 -24.60 -3.13 -0.71
C CYS A 790 -23.60 -3.31 0.44
N ARG A 791 -23.22 -4.57 0.72
CA ARG A 791 -22.20 -4.89 1.73
C ARG A 791 -20.84 -4.28 1.38
N SER A 792 -20.42 -4.38 0.13
CA SER A 792 -19.10 -3.93 -0.31
C SER A 792 -18.97 -2.41 -0.29
N PHE A 793 -19.98 -1.69 -0.78
CA PHE A 793 -20.01 -0.23 -0.67
C PHE A 793 -20.04 0.23 0.79
N SER A 794 -20.80 -0.45 1.65
CA SER A 794 -20.80 -0.16 3.09
C SER A 794 -19.44 -0.45 3.72
N SER A 795 -18.76 -1.51 3.30
CA SER A 795 -17.41 -1.87 3.76
C SER A 795 -16.38 -0.82 3.36
N ALA A 796 -16.42 -0.35 2.12
CA ALA A 796 -15.54 0.70 1.61
C ALA A 796 -15.59 2.00 2.44
N THR A 797 -16.73 2.34 3.05
CA THR A 797 -16.83 3.53 3.95
C THR A 797 -16.06 3.40 5.26
N ARG A 798 -15.77 2.16 5.69
CA ARG A 798 -15.08 1.85 6.95
C ARG A 798 -13.58 1.64 6.75
N VAL A 799 -13.16 1.34 5.53
CA VAL A 799 -11.74 1.26 5.17
C VAL A 799 -11.14 2.66 5.31
N LYS A 800 -10.01 2.73 6.00
CA LYS A 800 -9.23 3.96 6.22
C LYS A 800 -7.81 3.74 5.74
N HIS A 801 -7.15 4.83 5.38
CA HIS A 801 -5.74 4.84 4.93
C HIS A 801 -5.45 4.07 3.64
N LYS A 802 -6.48 3.60 2.91
CA LYS A 802 -6.32 2.93 1.62
C LYS A 802 -7.54 3.19 0.72
N PRO A 803 -7.35 3.46 -0.58
CA PRO A 803 -8.46 3.43 -1.53
C PRO A 803 -9.04 2.01 -1.63
N THR A 804 -10.32 1.90 -2.03
CA THR A 804 -11.01 0.60 -2.17
C THR A 804 -11.32 0.29 -3.63
N ALA A 805 -11.00 -0.93 -4.06
CA ALA A 805 -11.40 -1.47 -5.36
C ALA A 805 -12.43 -2.58 -5.17
N ILE A 806 -13.59 -2.44 -5.81
CA ILE A 806 -14.60 -3.49 -5.91
C ILE A 806 -14.41 -4.15 -7.26
N VAL A 807 -13.96 -5.41 -7.26
CA VAL A 807 -13.77 -6.22 -8.47
C VAL A 807 -15.05 -7.01 -8.69
N ALA A 808 -15.94 -6.47 -9.52
CA ALA A 808 -17.25 -7.03 -9.78
C ALA A 808 -17.19 -7.97 -10.97
N LYS A 809 -17.32 -9.28 -10.75
CA LYS A 809 -17.49 -10.26 -11.82
C LYS A 809 -18.90 -10.10 -12.40
N THR A 810 -19.00 -9.76 -13.68
CA THR A 810 -20.27 -9.51 -14.37
C THR A 810 -20.29 -10.22 -15.73
N PHE A 811 -21.40 -10.12 -16.46
CA PHE A 811 -21.50 -10.60 -17.83
C PHE A 811 -21.96 -9.48 -18.77
N LYS A 812 -21.27 -9.32 -19.90
CA LYS A 812 -21.63 -8.29 -20.88
C LYS A 812 -23.00 -8.62 -21.49
N GLY A 813 -23.91 -7.64 -21.52
CA GLY A 813 -25.28 -7.90 -21.97
C GLY A 813 -26.15 -8.68 -21.00
N PHE A 814 -25.80 -8.73 -19.70
CA PHE A 814 -26.56 -9.49 -18.70
C PHE A 814 -28.06 -9.19 -18.74
N GLY A 815 -28.86 -10.26 -18.76
CA GLY A 815 -30.31 -10.21 -18.84
C GLY A 815 -30.88 -10.15 -20.24
N ILE A 816 -30.04 -10.12 -21.28
CA ILE A 816 -30.49 -10.13 -22.69
C ILE A 816 -30.31 -11.55 -23.26
N PRO A 817 -31.41 -12.28 -23.54
CA PRO A 817 -31.33 -13.62 -24.11
C PRO A 817 -30.53 -13.64 -25.41
N LYS A 818 -29.66 -14.66 -25.60
CA LYS A 818 -28.80 -14.85 -26.78
C LYS A 818 -27.74 -13.77 -27.04
N VAL A 819 -27.64 -12.75 -26.18
CA VAL A 819 -26.64 -11.67 -26.26
C VAL A 819 -25.72 -11.66 -25.05
N GLU A 820 -26.22 -12.07 -23.88
CA GLU A 820 -25.42 -12.20 -22.67
C GLU A 820 -24.17 -13.06 -22.89
N ASP A 821 -23.03 -12.51 -22.46
CA ASP A 821 -21.69 -13.08 -22.58
C ASP A 821 -21.25 -13.42 -24.01
N GLN A 822 -21.91 -12.84 -25.03
CA GLN A 822 -21.56 -13.03 -26.44
C GLN A 822 -20.63 -11.92 -26.96
N GLU A 823 -19.65 -12.33 -27.76
CA GLU A 823 -18.81 -11.41 -28.53
C GLU A 823 -19.62 -10.70 -29.63
N ASN A 824 -19.01 -9.72 -30.30
CA ASN A 824 -19.60 -8.99 -31.43
C ASN A 824 -20.86 -8.16 -31.11
N TRP A 825 -21.18 -7.92 -29.84
CA TRP A 825 -22.30 -7.07 -29.40
C TRP A 825 -21.91 -5.76 -28.73
N HIS A 826 -20.62 -5.45 -28.65
CA HIS A 826 -20.17 -4.13 -28.19
C HIS A 826 -20.50 -3.05 -29.23
N GLY A 827 -21.00 -1.89 -28.77
CA GLY A 827 -21.28 -0.74 -29.63
C GLY A 827 -22.45 -0.90 -30.60
N LYS A 828 -23.28 -1.93 -30.42
CA LYS A 828 -24.44 -2.22 -31.27
C LYS A 828 -25.74 -2.04 -30.50
N ALA A 829 -26.66 -1.26 -31.06
CA ALA A 829 -28.06 -1.31 -30.67
C ALA A 829 -28.62 -2.72 -30.92
N LEU A 830 -29.64 -3.13 -30.15
CA LEU A 830 -30.16 -4.50 -30.23
C LEU A 830 -31.02 -4.75 -31.48
N GLY A 831 -31.55 -3.69 -32.09
CA GLY A 831 -32.40 -3.78 -33.27
C GLY A 831 -33.56 -4.76 -33.05
N LYS A 832 -33.64 -5.81 -33.88
CA LYS A 832 -34.67 -6.85 -33.82
C LYS A 832 -34.71 -7.63 -32.49
N GLU A 833 -33.59 -7.73 -31.77
CA GLU A 833 -33.52 -8.47 -30.50
C GLU A 833 -34.10 -7.69 -29.31
N ALA A 834 -34.38 -6.39 -29.49
CA ALA A 834 -34.82 -5.53 -28.40
C ALA A 834 -36.18 -5.90 -27.82
N ALA A 835 -37.15 -6.32 -28.64
CA ALA A 835 -38.47 -6.69 -28.14
C ALA A 835 -38.39 -7.87 -27.16
N ALA A 836 -37.69 -8.93 -27.57
CA ALA A 836 -37.46 -10.11 -26.72
C ALA A 836 -36.63 -9.78 -25.47
N ALA A 837 -35.63 -8.91 -25.60
CA ALA A 837 -34.83 -8.43 -24.46
C ALA A 837 -35.70 -7.69 -23.43
N LEU A 838 -36.52 -6.74 -23.90
CA LEU A 838 -37.41 -5.95 -23.06
C LEU A 838 -38.46 -6.82 -22.35
N GLU A 839 -39.04 -7.79 -23.05
CA GLU A 839 -39.98 -8.75 -22.44
C GLU A 839 -39.29 -9.59 -21.34
N ALA A 840 -38.10 -10.13 -21.63
CA ALA A 840 -37.34 -10.95 -20.69
C ALA A 840 -36.87 -10.16 -19.45
N ILE A 841 -36.61 -8.86 -19.58
CA ILE A 841 -36.22 -8.01 -18.45
C ILE A 841 -37.45 -7.55 -17.65
N ASN A 842 -38.54 -7.17 -18.32
CA ASN A 842 -39.77 -6.76 -17.65
C ASN A 842 -40.35 -7.87 -16.76
N SER A 843 -40.27 -9.13 -17.17
CA SER A 843 -40.76 -10.26 -16.36
C SER A 843 -40.01 -10.46 -15.03
N ARG A 844 -38.85 -9.82 -14.86
CA ARG A 844 -38.05 -9.87 -13.61
C ARG A 844 -38.39 -8.75 -12.64
N ILE A 845 -39.12 -7.73 -13.07
CA ILE A 845 -39.53 -6.60 -12.25
C ILE A 845 -40.73 -7.04 -11.40
N LYS A 846 -40.61 -6.93 -10.07
CA LYS A 846 -41.72 -7.23 -9.16
C LYS A 846 -42.61 -6.03 -8.90
N ASN A 847 -42.02 -4.84 -8.82
CA ASN A 847 -42.74 -3.59 -8.59
C ASN A 847 -42.64 -2.68 -9.83
N LEU A 848 -43.75 -2.57 -10.57
CA LEU A 848 -43.82 -1.75 -11.79
C LEU A 848 -43.92 -0.25 -11.50
N ASP A 849 -44.46 0.11 -10.33
CA ASP A 849 -44.56 1.51 -9.89
C ASP A 849 -43.17 2.15 -9.70
N ARG A 850 -43.14 3.48 -9.59
CA ARG A 850 -41.92 4.21 -9.22
C ARG A 850 -41.41 3.71 -7.86
N HIS A 851 -40.10 3.48 -7.78
CA HIS A 851 -39.48 3.01 -6.53
C HIS A 851 -39.68 4.03 -5.40
N LYS A 852 -39.77 3.56 -4.16
CA LYS A 852 -39.99 4.43 -2.99
C LYS A 852 -38.71 4.76 -2.22
N LEU A 853 -37.56 4.26 -2.67
CA LEU A 853 -36.25 4.57 -2.09
C LEU A 853 -35.96 6.07 -2.16
N SER A 854 -35.65 6.66 -1.00
CA SER A 854 -35.15 8.03 -0.89
C SER A 854 -33.65 8.07 -1.16
N ILE A 855 -33.20 9.04 -1.95
CA ILE A 855 -31.76 9.32 -2.14
C ILE A 855 -31.22 10.00 -0.88
N ASN A 856 -30.06 9.53 -0.41
CA ASN A 856 -29.40 10.11 0.74
C ASN A 856 -28.85 11.50 0.38
N LEU A 857 -29.18 12.51 1.17
CA LEU A 857 -28.62 13.85 0.98
C LEU A 857 -27.22 13.96 1.58
N PRO A 858 -26.33 14.80 1.01
CA PRO A 858 -25.01 15.02 1.56
C PRO A 858 -25.09 15.68 2.95
N ARG A 859 -24.17 15.31 3.84
CA ARG A 859 -24.07 15.94 5.15
C ARG A 859 -23.35 17.27 5.00
N ILE A 860 -24.04 18.35 5.35
CA ILE A 860 -23.45 19.69 5.40
C ILE A 860 -23.01 19.96 6.82
N ASP A 861 -21.71 20.19 7.02
CA ASP A 861 -21.21 20.75 8.27
C ASP A 861 -21.38 22.27 8.23
N PRO A 862 -22.19 22.88 9.12
CA PRO A 862 -22.35 24.33 9.16
C PRO A 862 -21.03 25.09 9.36
N SER A 863 -20.02 24.45 9.97
CA SER A 863 -18.71 25.05 10.20
C SER A 863 -17.76 24.98 8.99
N ASN A 864 -18.06 24.15 7.98
CA ASN A 864 -17.23 23.96 6.78
C ASN A 864 -18.07 24.08 5.50
N GLN A 865 -18.67 25.26 5.28
CA GLN A 865 -19.43 25.53 4.07
C GLN A 865 -18.50 25.87 2.90
N LEU A 866 -18.44 24.97 1.92
CA LEU A 866 -17.68 25.17 0.70
C LEU A 866 -18.36 26.18 -0.22
N LYS A 867 -17.66 27.28 -0.54
CA LYS A 867 -18.10 28.27 -1.52
C LYS A 867 -17.49 28.00 -2.89
N ALA A 868 -18.12 28.55 -3.92
CA ALA A 868 -17.51 28.65 -5.25
C ALA A 868 -16.35 29.64 -5.20
N ASN A 869 -15.24 29.31 -5.86
CA ASN A 869 -14.10 30.22 -5.99
C ASN A 869 -14.20 30.98 -7.31
N ASP A 870 -13.91 32.27 -7.25
CA ASP A 870 -13.70 33.10 -8.44
C ASP A 870 -12.20 33.36 -8.58
N PHE A 871 -11.60 32.82 -9.64
CA PHE A 871 -10.17 32.97 -9.90
C PHE A 871 -9.84 34.20 -10.77
N SER A 872 -10.85 34.92 -11.29
CA SER A 872 -10.64 36.09 -12.14
C SER A 872 -9.90 37.24 -11.44
N THR A 873 -9.94 37.26 -10.10
CA THR A 873 -9.30 38.29 -9.27
C THR A 873 -7.93 37.90 -8.71
N VAL A 874 -7.43 36.68 -9.02
CA VAL A 874 -6.14 36.19 -8.52
C VAL A 874 -5.00 37.03 -9.10
N HIS A 875 -4.06 37.48 -8.25
CA HIS A 875 -2.94 38.33 -8.64
C HIS A 875 -1.67 37.93 -7.91
N LEU A 876 -0.50 38.39 -8.36
CA LEU A 876 0.74 38.17 -7.61
C LEU A 876 0.67 38.95 -6.28
N SER A 877 1.09 38.34 -5.18
CA SER A 877 1.15 39.02 -3.86
C SER A 877 2.09 40.22 -3.81
N GLU A 878 3.04 40.29 -4.73
CA GLU A 878 3.97 41.39 -4.92
C GLU A 878 4.34 41.48 -6.41
N PRO A 879 4.65 42.67 -6.96
CA PRO A 879 5.05 42.79 -8.36
C PRO A 879 6.35 42.03 -8.66
N PRO A 880 6.71 41.84 -9.94
CA PRO A 880 8.06 41.45 -10.34
C PRO A 880 9.11 42.36 -9.69
N ASN A 881 10.29 41.81 -9.39
CA ASN A 881 11.36 42.57 -8.74
C ASN A 881 12.73 42.11 -9.24
N TYR A 882 12.99 42.42 -10.51
CA TYR A 882 14.23 42.10 -11.20
C TYR A 882 14.96 43.37 -11.62
N LYS A 883 16.28 43.27 -11.83
CA LYS A 883 17.06 44.37 -12.40
C LYS A 883 17.15 44.20 -13.91
N ILE A 884 16.93 45.27 -14.67
CA ILE A 884 17.16 45.27 -16.13
C ILE A 884 18.61 44.80 -16.41
N GLY A 885 18.76 43.85 -17.33
CA GLY A 885 20.03 43.21 -17.68
C GLY A 885 20.45 42.03 -16.78
N GLU A 886 19.77 41.80 -15.65
CA GLU A 886 19.99 40.60 -14.83
C GLU A 886 19.67 39.34 -15.63
N LYS A 887 20.52 38.31 -15.53
CA LYS A 887 20.32 37.05 -16.27
C LYS A 887 19.53 36.05 -15.41
N VAL A 888 18.30 35.75 -15.80
CA VAL A 888 17.38 34.86 -15.06
C VAL A 888 16.68 33.94 -16.05
N ALA A 889 16.67 32.63 -15.81
CA ALA A 889 15.90 31.70 -16.64
C ALA A 889 14.40 31.83 -16.39
N THR A 890 13.57 31.78 -17.44
CA THR A 890 12.11 31.89 -17.28
C THR A 890 11.51 30.73 -16.48
N ARG A 891 12.10 29.53 -16.51
CA ARG A 891 11.69 28.42 -15.62
C ARG A 891 11.88 28.75 -14.13
N LEU A 892 12.92 29.52 -13.78
CA LEU A 892 13.16 29.97 -12.41
C LEU A 892 12.18 31.07 -11.99
N ALA A 893 11.85 31.96 -12.92
CA ALA A 893 10.84 32.99 -12.74
C ALA A 893 9.44 32.37 -12.55
N TYR A 894 9.10 31.31 -13.28
CA TYR A 894 7.86 30.54 -13.07
C TYR A 894 7.72 30.06 -11.62
N GLY A 895 8.75 29.38 -11.07
CA GLY A 895 8.71 28.92 -9.69
C GLY A 895 8.59 30.06 -8.67
N THR A 896 9.17 31.22 -8.98
CA THR A 896 9.06 32.44 -8.15
C THR A 896 7.65 33.03 -8.20
N ALA A 897 7.08 33.17 -9.40
CA ALA A 897 5.71 33.64 -9.61
C ALA A 897 4.68 32.72 -8.95
N LEU A 898 4.88 31.40 -9.04
CA LEU A 898 3.98 30.41 -8.46
C LEU A 898 3.90 30.55 -6.93
N VAL A 899 5.03 30.82 -6.26
CA VAL A 899 5.05 31.15 -4.83
C VAL A 899 4.29 32.45 -4.56
N LYS A 900 4.50 33.50 -5.37
CA LYS A 900 3.78 34.78 -5.21
C LYS A 900 2.26 34.63 -5.38
N LEU A 901 1.81 33.77 -6.30
CA LEU A 901 0.41 33.40 -6.49
C LEU A 901 -0.14 32.57 -5.33
N GLY A 902 0.66 31.62 -4.82
CA GLY A 902 0.28 30.82 -3.66
C GLY A 902 0.05 31.65 -2.40
N LYS A 903 0.78 32.76 -2.23
CA LYS A 903 0.58 33.71 -1.13
C LYS A 903 -0.75 34.48 -1.22
N SER A 904 -1.24 34.73 -2.43
CA SER A 904 -2.47 35.52 -2.66
C SER A 904 -3.74 34.67 -2.76
N CYS A 905 -3.61 33.38 -3.10
CA CYS A 905 -4.73 32.46 -3.23
C CYS A 905 -4.37 31.08 -2.63
N ASP A 906 -5.11 30.68 -1.61
CA ASP A 906 -4.98 29.38 -0.92
C ASP A 906 -5.46 28.20 -1.76
N ARG A 907 -6.22 28.46 -2.84
CA ARG A 907 -6.70 27.44 -3.78
C ARG A 907 -5.77 27.20 -4.96
N VAL A 908 -4.65 27.92 -5.07
CA VAL A 908 -3.56 27.55 -5.98
C VAL A 908 -2.91 26.27 -5.46
N VAL A 909 -2.82 25.27 -6.33
CA VAL A 909 -2.11 24.01 -6.07
C VAL A 909 -1.10 23.75 -7.18
N ALA A 910 0.06 23.21 -6.83
CA ALA A 910 1.11 22.89 -7.80
C ALA A 910 1.22 21.36 -7.92
N LEU A 911 1.35 20.87 -9.15
CA LEU A 911 1.57 19.46 -9.45
C LEU A 911 2.82 19.35 -10.31
N ASP A 912 3.68 18.36 -10.04
CA ASP A 912 4.89 18.15 -10.84
C ASP A 912 5.18 16.65 -11.01
N GLY A 913 5.77 16.30 -12.15
CA GLY A 913 6.14 14.92 -12.49
C GLY A 913 7.60 14.59 -12.21
N ASP A 914 8.00 14.58 -10.94
CA ASP A 914 9.37 14.36 -10.44
C ASP A 914 10.50 15.25 -11.01
N VAL A 915 10.17 16.35 -11.68
CA VAL A 915 11.15 17.30 -12.26
C VAL A 915 11.09 18.68 -11.60
N LYS A 916 10.50 18.77 -10.42
CA LYS A 916 10.27 19.98 -9.59
C LYS A 916 11.52 20.85 -9.35
N ASN A 917 12.69 20.23 -9.27
CA ASN A 917 14.00 20.91 -9.14
C ASN A 917 14.47 21.55 -10.46
N SER A 918 13.97 21.04 -11.59
CA SER A 918 14.29 21.50 -12.94
C SER A 918 13.26 22.49 -13.48
N THR A 919 11.99 22.31 -13.13
CA THR A 919 10.89 23.27 -13.39
C THR A 919 10.86 24.41 -12.37
N PHE A 920 11.56 24.26 -11.24
CA PHE A 920 11.50 25.12 -10.07
C PHE A 920 10.14 25.18 -9.35
N ALA A 921 9.26 24.20 -9.59
CA ALA A 921 8.06 24.01 -8.78
C ALA A 921 8.37 23.60 -7.33
N ASP A 922 9.60 23.14 -7.06
CA ASP A 922 10.10 22.89 -5.71
C ASP A 922 10.08 24.15 -4.82
N LYS A 923 10.18 25.35 -5.39
CA LYS A 923 9.97 26.61 -4.67
C LYS A 923 8.58 26.68 -4.06
N PHE A 924 7.55 26.30 -4.82
CA PHE A 924 6.19 26.23 -4.30
C PHE A 924 6.04 25.12 -3.26
N LYS A 925 6.61 23.94 -3.51
CA LYS A 925 6.64 22.85 -2.52
C LYS A 925 7.23 23.29 -1.18
N ASN A 926 8.35 24.02 -1.21
CA ASN A 926 9.03 24.49 -0.01
C ASN A 926 8.21 25.56 0.74
N ALA A 927 7.46 26.40 0.02
CA ALA A 927 6.62 27.45 0.61
C ALA A 927 5.27 26.91 1.11
N PHE A 928 4.66 25.97 0.38
CA PHE A 928 3.30 25.46 0.60
C PHE A 928 3.24 23.94 0.38
N PRO A 929 3.90 23.14 1.24
CA PRO A 929 4.01 21.69 1.04
C PRO A 929 2.65 20.98 0.97
N ASP A 930 1.66 21.44 1.76
CA ASP A 930 0.30 20.86 1.78
C ASP A 930 -0.52 21.16 0.52
N ARG A 931 -0.01 22.03 -0.38
CA ARG A 931 -0.65 22.39 -1.66
C ARG A 931 0.18 21.98 -2.86
N PHE A 932 1.27 21.24 -2.63
CA PHE A 932 2.08 20.63 -3.67
C PHE A 932 1.76 19.13 -3.78
N ILE A 933 1.47 18.68 -4.99
CA ILE A 933 1.11 17.29 -5.30
C ILE A 933 2.25 16.72 -6.16
N GLU A 934 3.00 15.79 -5.61
CA GLU A 934 3.97 15.01 -6.36
C GLU A 934 3.24 13.94 -7.17
N CYS A 935 3.36 14.00 -8.48
CA CYS A 935 2.73 13.03 -9.37
C CYS A 935 3.70 11.96 -9.88
N PHE A 936 5.00 12.08 -9.56
CA PHE A 936 6.07 11.21 -10.05
C PHE A 936 6.16 11.19 -11.58
N ILE A 937 6.93 10.25 -12.16
CA ILE A 937 7.11 10.10 -13.60
C ILE A 937 5.86 9.45 -14.23
N ALA A 938 4.77 10.21 -14.25
CA ALA A 938 3.43 9.78 -14.65
C ALA A 938 2.60 10.98 -15.18
N GLU A 939 3.02 11.57 -16.30
CA GLU A 939 2.44 12.82 -16.82
C GLU A 939 0.96 12.67 -17.20
N GLN A 940 0.54 11.50 -17.69
CA GLN A 940 -0.87 11.23 -18.01
C GLN A 940 -1.72 11.36 -16.74
N ASN A 941 -1.31 10.69 -15.67
CA ASN A 941 -1.99 10.82 -14.39
C ASN A 941 -1.87 12.22 -13.79
N MET A 942 -0.74 12.91 -13.90
CA MET A 942 -0.58 14.29 -13.42
C MET A 942 -1.64 15.22 -14.04
N VAL A 943 -1.82 15.17 -15.36
CA VAL A 943 -2.83 15.99 -16.04
C VAL A 943 -4.24 15.55 -15.64
N GLY A 944 -4.52 14.25 -15.58
CA GLY A 944 -5.83 13.74 -15.16
C GLY A 944 -6.19 14.13 -13.72
N VAL A 945 -5.24 14.04 -12.78
CA VAL A 945 -5.39 14.50 -11.39
C VAL A 945 -5.66 16.00 -11.36
N ALA A 946 -4.93 16.80 -12.13
CA ALA A 946 -5.16 18.24 -12.18
C ALA A 946 -6.55 18.61 -12.72
N VAL A 947 -7.03 17.92 -13.76
CA VAL A 947 -8.41 18.06 -14.24
C VAL A 947 -9.38 17.76 -13.09
N GLY A 948 -9.19 16.64 -12.39
CA GLY A 948 -9.94 16.26 -11.18
C GLY A 948 -9.97 17.35 -10.12
N CYS A 949 -8.80 17.92 -9.78
CA CYS A 949 -8.66 18.99 -8.80
C CYS A 949 -9.41 20.28 -9.22
N SER A 950 -9.39 20.62 -10.52
CA SER A 950 -10.05 21.82 -11.06
C SER A 950 -11.58 21.73 -11.06
N THR A 951 -12.15 20.53 -10.99
CA THR A 951 -13.61 20.33 -11.13
C THR A 951 -14.38 21.12 -10.09
N ARG A 952 -15.58 21.58 -10.47
CA ARG A 952 -16.45 22.43 -9.64
C ARG A 952 -15.75 23.70 -9.08
N GLY A 953 -14.70 24.17 -9.75
CA GLY A 953 -13.92 25.34 -9.31
C GLY A 953 -13.26 25.14 -7.95
N ARG A 954 -12.96 23.89 -7.57
CA ARG A 954 -12.38 23.62 -6.25
C ARG A 954 -10.98 24.21 -6.18
N THR A 955 -10.07 23.91 -7.08
CA THR A 955 -8.70 24.47 -7.05
C THR A 955 -8.31 25.14 -8.36
N LEU A 956 -7.22 25.90 -8.34
CA LEU A 956 -6.53 26.42 -9.51
C LEU A 956 -5.18 25.69 -9.67
N PRO A 957 -5.16 24.56 -10.40
CA PRO A 957 -3.98 23.71 -10.51
C PRO A 957 -2.96 24.23 -11.55
N PHE A 958 -1.70 24.22 -11.15
CA PHE A 958 -0.53 24.44 -12.00
C PHE A 958 0.28 23.15 -12.12
N CYS A 959 0.26 22.50 -13.28
CA CYS A 959 1.07 21.32 -13.59
C CYS A 959 2.38 21.73 -14.24
N SER A 960 3.49 21.14 -13.82
CA SER A 960 4.79 21.38 -14.45
C SER A 960 5.54 20.08 -14.77
N THR A 961 6.13 20.06 -15.96
CA THR A 961 7.12 19.06 -16.39
C THR A 961 7.98 19.70 -17.50
N PHE A 962 8.79 18.92 -18.21
CA PHE A 962 9.43 19.41 -19.44
C PHE A 962 8.37 19.52 -20.54
N ALA A 963 8.47 20.53 -21.39
CA ALA A 963 7.51 20.79 -22.47
C ALA A 963 7.30 19.55 -23.35
N THR A 964 8.39 18.83 -23.67
CA THR A 964 8.33 17.58 -24.44
C THR A 964 7.52 16.49 -23.74
N PHE A 965 7.56 16.36 -22.41
CA PHE A 965 6.85 15.29 -21.70
C PHE A 965 5.35 15.53 -21.57
N PHE A 966 4.85 16.74 -21.84
CA PHE A 966 3.40 16.91 -22.02
C PHE A 966 2.84 16.17 -23.25
N THR A 967 3.69 15.80 -24.23
CA THR A 967 3.27 14.91 -25.34
C THR A 967 2.78 13.56 -24.82
N ARG A 968 3.35 13.07 -23.72
CA ARG A 968 2.93 11.84 -23.02
C ARG A 968 1.49 11.94 -22.49
N ALA A 969 1.01 13.15 -22.21
CA ALA A 969 -0.30 13.43 -21.64
C ALA A 969 -1.25 14.16 -22.62
N PHE A 970 -0.96 14.13 -23.92
CA PHE A 970 -1.72 14.93 -24.88
C PHE A 970 -3.21 14.54 -24.93
N ASP A 971 -3.53 13.25 -24.82
CA ASP A 971 -4.93 12.83 -24.81
C ASP A 971 -5.68 13.28 -23.52
N GLN A 972 -5.00 13.34 -22.38
CA GLN A 972 -5.58 13.91 -21.15
C GLN A 972 -5.76 15.42 -21.26
N LEU A 973 -4.86 16.15 -21.91
CA LEU A 973 -5.02 17.58 -22.20
C LEU A 973 -6.21 17.82 -23.15
N ARG A 974 -6.33 17.00 -24.21
CA ARG A 974 -7.45 17.04 -25.16
C ARG A 974 -8.79 16.79 -24.46
N MET A 975 -8.87 15.75 -23.65
CA MET A 975 -10.08 15.43 -22.88
C MET A 975 -10.35 16.45 -21.77
N GLY A 976 -9.30 17.07 -21.19
CA GLY A 976 -9.43 18.21 -20.29
C GLY A 976 -10.09 19.41 -20.96
N ALA A 977 -9.71 19.74 -22.20
CA ALA A 977 -10.35 20.80 -22.98
C ALA A 977 -11.83 20.48 -23.27
N ILE A 978 -12.13 19.24 -23.66
CA ILE A 978 -13.52 18.76 -23.85
C ILE A 978 -14.33 18.83 -22.54
N SER A 979 -13.67 18.60 -21.40
CA SER A 979 -14.26 18.71 -20.07
C SER A 979 -14.42 20.16 -19.59
N GLY A 980 -13.92 21.16 -20.32
CA GLY A 980 -13.89 22.54 -19.86
C GLY A 980 -12.98 22.75 -18.64
N ALA A 981 -11.94 21.93 -18.48
CA ALA A 981 -11.04 21.98 -17.35
C ALA A 981 -10.28 23.31 -17.26
N ASN A 982 -10.11 23.82 -16.04
CA ASN A 982 -9.35 25.04 -15.78
C ASN A 982 -8.00 24.69 -15.16
N ILE A 983 -7.02 24.33 -16.00
CA ILE A 983 -5.68 23.87 -15.57
C ILE A 983 -4.59 24.71 -16.25
N LYS A 984 -3.46 24.92 -15.55
CA LYS A 984 -2.32 25.70 -16.04
C LYS A 984 -1.12 24.78 -16.18
N CYS A 985 -0.55 24.70 -17.37
CA CYS A 985 0.56 23.80 -17.71
C CYS A 985 1.81 24.62 -17.96
N CYS A 986 2.87 24.44 -17.16
CA CYS A 986 4.18 25.04 -17.41
C CYS A 986 5.13 23.99 -17.97
N GLY A 987 5.47 24.10 -19.26
CA GLY A 987 6.46 23.25 -19.92
C GLY A 987 7.82 23.93 -19.91
N SER A 988 8.77 23.39 -19.15
CA SER A 988 10.15 23.87 -19.14
C SER A 988 11.01 23.17 -20.19
N HIS A 989 12.29 23.56 -20.33
CA HIS A 989 13.22 22.86 -21.22
C HIS A 989 12.73 22.79 -22.67
N ALA A 990 12.14 23.89 -23.14
CA ALA A 990 11.67 23.97 -24.51
C ALA A 990 12.81 24.27 -25.49
N GLY A 991 12.74 23.66 -26.68
CA GLY A 991 13.69 23.89 -27.77
C GLY A 991 15.07 23.24 -27.64
N VAL A 992 15.93 23.43 -28.65
CA VAL A 992 17.32 22.94 -28.68
C VAL A 992 18.22 23.69 -27.72
N SER A 993 17.82 24.89 -27.29
CA SER A 993 18.56 25.72 -26.33
C SER A 993 18.75 25.09 -24.94
N ILE A 994 18.16 23.92 -24.67
CA ILE A 994 18.45 23.15 -23.45
C ILE A 994 19.89 22.63 -23.42
N GLY A 995 20.46 22.32 -24.59
CA GLY A 995 21.82 21.83 -24.74
C GLY A 995 21.97 20.31 -24.70
N GLU A 996 22.78 19.85 -23.76
CA GLU A 996 23.50 18.59 -23.83
C GLU A 996 22.64 17.33 -23.66
N ASP A 997 21.46 17.44 -23.03
CA ASP A 997 20.55 16.30 -22.85
C ASP A 997 20.05 15.73 -24.20
N GLY A 998 20.01 16.56 -25.25
CA GLY A 998 19.66 16.12 -26.60
C GLY A 998 18.15 16.00 -26.84
N PRO A 999 17.75 15.47 -28.02
CA PRO A 999 16.40 15.63 -28.58
C PRO A 999 15.29 14.97 -27.77
N SER A 1000 15.58 14.00 -26.90
CA SER A 1000 14.56 13.39 -26.04
C SER A 1000 13.99 14.33 -24.97
N GLN A 1001 14.69 15.42 -24.65
CA GLN A 1001 14.28 16.41 -23.64
C GLN A 1001 13.82 17.73 -24.28
N MET A 1002 14.06 17.92 -25.58
CA MET A 1002 13.75 19.14 -26.32
C MET A 1002 12.27 19.20 -26.67
N GLY A 1003 11.51 20.14 -26.09
CA GLY A 1003 10.14 20.40 -26.53
C GLY A 1003 10.14 21.17 -27.86
N LEU A 1004 9.81 20.52 -28.97
CA LEU A 1004 9.87 21.11 -30.31
C LEU A 1004 8.54 21.04 -31.07
N GLU A 1005 7.53 20.39 -30.48
CA GLU A 1005 6.16 20.25 -30.97
C GLU A 1005 5.12 20.74 -29.95
N ASP A 1006 5.58 21.32 -28.83
CA ASP A 1006 4.76 21.70 -27.69
C ASP A 1006 3.83 22.87 -28.01
N ILE A 1007 4.30 23.88 -28.77
CA ILE A 1007 3.45 25.00 -29.22
C ILE A 1007 2.36 24.46 -30.15
N ALA A 1008 2.73 23.60 -31.10
CA ALA A 1008 1.77 22.98 -32.02
C ALA A 1008 0.69 22.20 -31.25
N MET A 1009 1.10 21.32 -30.34
CA MET A 1009 0.23 20.51 -29.51
C MET A 1009 -0.78 21.38 -28.74
N PHE A 1010 -0.31 22.36 -27.96
CA PHE A 1010 -1.21 23.19 -27.15
C PHE A 1010 -2.06 24.15 -27.98
N ARG A 1011 -1.60 24.60 -29.15
CA ARG A 1011 -2.43 25.42 -30.07
C ARG A 1011 -3.62 24.64 -30.63
N THR A 1012 -3.51 23.32 -30.80
CA THR A 1012 -4.61 22.49 -31.29
C THR A 1012 -5.76 22.32 -30.28
N LEU A 1013 -5.50 22.52 -28.98
CA LEU A 1013 -6.52 22.39 -27.94
C LEU A 1013 -7.56 23.51 -28.04
N PRO A 1014 -8.87 23.21 -28.14
CA PRO A 1014 -9.91 24.22 -28.19
C PRO A 1014 -9.90 25.13 -26.95
N GLY A 1015 -10.03 26.45 -27.16
CA GLY A 1015 -10.06 27.43 -26.06
C GLY A 1015 -8.75 27.61 -25.28
N SER A 1016 -7.65 26.97 -25.68
CA SER A 1016 -6.36 27.12 -24.98
C SER A 1016 -5.74 28.50 -25.14
N THR A 1017 -4.93 28.90 -24.16
CA THR A 1017 -4.03 30.06 -24.22
C THR A 1017 -2.59 29.59 -24.16
N VAL A 1018 -1.74 30.06 -25.06
CA VAL A 1018 -0.32 29.68 -25.17
C VAL A 1018 0.55 30.90 -24.95
N PHE A 1019 1.20 30.96 -23.79
CA PHE A 1019 2.19 31.95 -23.41
C PHE A 1019 3.60 31.45 -23.75
N TYR A 1020 4.43 32.33 -24.27
CA TYR A 1020 5.86 32.11 -24.42
C TYR A 1020 6.62 33.34 -23.92
N PRO A 1021 6.79 33.50 -22.60
CA PRO A 1021 7.52 34.63 -22.02
C PRO A 1021 9.01 34.60 -22.38
N SER A 1022 9.56 35.78 -22.66
CA SER A 1022 10.93 35.96 -23.13
C SER A 1022 11.94 36.22 -21.99
N ASP A 1023 11.48 36.80 -20.88
CA ASP A 1023 12.31 37.11 -19.72
C ASP A 1023 11.58 36.84 -18.39
N ALA A 1024 12.22 37.13 -17.26
CA ALA A 1024 11.65 36.86 -15.95
C ALA A 1024 10.38 37.68 -15.64
N VAL A 1025 10.34 38.96 -16.02
CA VAL A 1025 9.17 39.83 -15.79
C VAL A 1025 7.97 39.34 -16.58
N SER A 1026 8.13 39.12 -17.88
CA SER A 1026 7.08 38.57 -18.74
C SER A 1026 6.64 37.17 -18.27
N CYS A 1027 7.54 36.35 -17.72
CA CYS A 1027 7.17 35.06 -17.17
C CYS A 1027 6.29 35.16 -15.92
N GLU A 1028 6.63 36.02 -14.95
CA GLU A 1028 5.75 36.22 -13.78
C GLU A 1028 4.37 36.77 -14.19
N ARG A 1029 4.34 37.67 -15.18
CA ARG A 1029 3.08 38.20 -15.74
C ARG A 1029 2.27 37.14 -16.48
N ALA A 1030 2.92 36.23 -17.21
CA ALA A 1030 2.24 35.10 -17.85
C ALA A 1030 1.58 34.18 -16.82
N VAL A 1031 2.25 33.87 -15.72
CA VAL A 1031 1.68 33.08 -14.61
C VAL A 1031 0.48 33.80 -13.99
N GLU A 1032 0.59 35.11 -13.76
CA GLU A 1032 -0.49 35.93 -13.23
C GLU A 1032 -1.72 35.95 -14.16
N LEU A 1033 -1.52 36.17 -15.46
CA LEU A 1033 -2.60 36.20 -16.43
C LEU A 1033 -3.23 34.82 -16.64
N ALA A 1034 -2.42 33.76 -16.69
CA ALA A 1034 -2.90 32.39 -16.81
C ALA A 1034 -3.84 32.02 -15.66
N ALA A 1035 -3.59 32.50 -14.44
CA ALA A 1035 -4.45 32.25 -13.29
C ALA A 1035 -5.86 32.83 -13.41
N ARG A 1036 -6.02 33.93 -14.15
CA ARG A 1036 -7.29 34.68 -14.26
C ARG A 1036 -8.21 34.20 -15.37
N VAL A 1037 -7.72 33.37 -16.29
CA VAL A 1037 -8.50 32.90 -17.43
C VAL A 1037 -8.93 31.46 -17.24
N ASN A 1038 -10.14 31.13 -17.67
CA ASN A 1038 -10.63 29.75 -17.66
C ASN A 1038 -10.06 28.96 -18.86
N GLY A 1039 -9.97 27.65 -18.69
CA GLY A 1039 -9.47 26.73 -19.72
C GLY A 1039 -8.01 26.34 -19.51
N ILE A 1040 -7.47 25.63 -20.51
CA ILE A 1040 -6.10 25.14 -20.51
C ILE A 1040 -5.15 26.27 -20.92
N CYS A 1041 -4.24 26.64 -20.03
CA CYS A 1041 -3.16 27.56 -20.34
C CYS A 1041 -1.84 26.81 -20.43
N PHE A 1042 -1.01 27.13 -21.43
CA PHE A 1042 0.35 26.65 -21.54
C PHE A 1042 1.33 27.80 -21.37
N ILE A 1043 2.34 27.63 -20.51
CA ILE A 1043 3.42 28.58 -20.29
C ILE A 1043 4.73 27.88 -20.68
N ARG A 1044 5.29 28.26 -21.83
CA ARG A 1044 6.54 27.71 -22.35
C ARG A 1044 7.72 28.42 -21.71
N THR A 1045 8.58 27.70 -21.00
CA THR A 1045 9.75 28.27 -20.32
C THR A 1045 11.06 27.64 -20.79
N GLY A 1046 12.12 28.47 -20.83
CA GLY A 1046 13.45 28.10 -21.32
C GLY A 1046 14.40 27.71 -20.19
N ARG A 1047 15.38 26.85 -20.53
CA ARG A 1047 16.48 26.45 -19.63
C ARG A 1047 17.55 27.54 -19.44
N PRO A 1048 18.00 28.24 -20.50
CA PRO A 1048 19.06 29.25 -20.39
C PRO A 1048 18.66 30.45 -19.52
N ASN A 1049 19.65 31.09 -18.90
CA ASN A 1049 19.44 32.39 -18.26
C ASN A 1049 19.42 33.48 -19.33
N THR A 1050 18.31 34.19 -19.44
CA THR A 1050 18.16 35.30 -20.38
C THR A 1050 18.15 36.65 -19.66
N PRO A 1051 18.67 37.74 -20.28
CA PRO A 1051 18.60 39.07 -19.70
C PRO A 1051 17.15 39.54 -19.48
N VAL A 1052 16.90 40.19 -18.34
CA VAL A 1052 15.66 40.93 -18.08
C VAL A 1052 15.65 42.19 -18.94
N ILE A 1053 14.59 42.35 -19.74
CA ILE A 1053 14.44 43.49 -20.68
C ILE A 1053 13.27 44.39 -20.34
N TYR A 1054 12.25 43.86 -19.65
CA TYR A 1054 11.09 44.65 -19.25
C TYR A 1054 11.27 45.26 -17.87
N ALA A 1055 10.72 46.46 -17.67
CA ALA A 1055 10.58 47.04 -16.33
C ALA A 1055 9.57 46.22 -15.52
N ASN A 1056 9.74 46.17 -14.19
CA ASN A 1056 8.86 45.37 -13.30
C ASN A 1056 7.38 45.80 -13.38
N GLU A 1057 7.14 47.09 -13.66
CA GLU A 1057 5.83 47.71 -13.79
C GLU A 1057 5.21 47.52 -15.19
N GLU A 1058 5.95 46.94 -16.14
CA GLU A 1058 5.47 46.69 -17.50
C GLU A 1058 4.18 45.87 -17.48
N GLN A 1059 3.18 46.35 -18.22
CA GLN A 1059 1.85 45.74 -18.27
C GLN A 1059 1.78 44.75 -19.42
N PHE A 1060 1.26 43.56 -19.17
CA PHE A 1060 1.03 42.54 -20.18
C PHE A 1060 -0.45 42.20 -20.27
N SER A 1061 -0.88 41.79 -21.46
CA SER A 1061 -2.25 41.34 -21.73
C SER A 1061 -2.22 40.14 -22.67
N ILE A 1062 -3.18 39.25 -22.51
CA ILE A 1062 -3.33 38.07 -23.39
C ILE A 1062 -3.67 38.55 -24.80
N GLY A 1063 -2.97 38.03 -25.81
CA GLY A 1063 -3.19 38.41 -27.21
C GLY A 1063 -2.59 39.77 -27.59
N GLN A 1064 -1.69 40.32 -26.77
CA GLN A 1064 -1.00 41.57 -27.05
C GLN A 1064 0.51 41.33 -27.15
N ALA A 1065 1.09 41.60 -28.31
CA ALA A 1065 2.52 41.52 -28.54
C ALA A 1065 3.23 42.82 -28.11
N LYS A 1066 4.55 42.75 -27.96
CA LYS A 1066 5.40 43.89 -27.57
C LYS A 1066 6.40 44.21 -28.67
N ILE A 1067 6.40 45.47 -29.10
CA ILE A 1067 7.44 46.00 -29.98
C ILE A 1067 8.60 46.48 -29.11
N VAL A 1068 9.63 45.66 -29.02
CA VAL A 1068 10.76 45.85 -28.08
C VAL A 1068 11.95 46.57 -28.72
N ARG A 1069 11.93 46.72 -30.05
CA ARG A 1069 12.87 47.53 -30.82
C ARG A 1069 12.19 48.05 -32.07
N HIS A 1070 12.34 49.35 -32.34
CA HIS A 1070 11.85 49.98 -33.57
C HIS A 1070 12.64 51.26 -33.88
N SER A 1071 12.60 51.69 -35.13
CA SER A 1071 13.01 53.02 -35.62
C SER A 1071 12.10 53.48 -36.75
N GLU A 1072 12.24 54.73 -37.20
CA GLU A 1072 11.53 55.23 -38.40
C GLU A 1072 12.03 54.59 -39.70
N THR A 1073 13.22 54.00 -39.68
CA THR A 1073 13.92 53.44 -40.85
C THR A 1073 13.87 51.91 -40.92
N ASP A 1074 13.04 51.27 -40.10
CA ASP A 1074 12.87 49.81 -40.10
C ASP A 1074 12.43 49.30 -41.48
N CYS A 1075 13.19 48.37 -42.06
CA CYS A 1075 12.93 47.83 -43.40
C CYS A 1075 12.31 46.42 -43.40
N LEU A 1076 12.22 45.78 -42.22
CA LEU A 1076 11.52 44.51 -41.99
C LEU A 1076 11.19 44.35 -40.50
N MET A 1077 10.32 43.40 -40.19
CA MET A 1077 9.95 43.02 -38.83
C MET A 1077 10.38 41.58 -38.53
N ILE A 1078 11.08 41.39 -37.42
CA ILE A 1078 11.37 40.09 -36.84
C ILE A 1078 10.31 39.79 -35.77
N VAL A 1079 9.62 38.65 -35.88
CA VAL A 1079 8.62 38.17 -34.92
C VAL A 1079 9.16 36.93 -34.22
N THR A 1080 9.21 36.96 -32.90
CA THR A 1080 9.90 35.94 -32.11
C THR A 1080 9.35 35.90 -30.68
N ALA A 1081 9.78 34.93 -29.87
CA ALA A 1081 9.50 34.86 -28.44
C ALA A 1081 10.53 33.94 -27.75
N GLY A 1082 10.69 34.09 -26.44
CA GLY A 1082 11.60 33.24 -25.66
C GLY A 1082 13.07 33.49 -25.98
N VAL A 1083 13.82 32.40 -26.10
CA VAL A 1083 15.28 32.45 -26.28
C VAL A 1083 15.70 33.10 -27.61
N THR A 1084 14.91 32.93 -28.68
CA THR A 1084 15.20 33.51 -30.00
C THR A 1084 15.01 35.03 -30.04
N LEU A 1085 14.41 35.64 -29.02
CA LEU A 1085 14.34 37.11 -28.91
C LEU A 1085 15.74 37.74 -28.74
N PHE A 1086 16.61 37.08 -27.98
CA PHE A 1086 17.96 37.59 -27.70
C PHE A 1086 18.90 37.42 -28.89
N GLU A 1087 18.71 36.35 -29.67
CA GLU A 1087 19.36 36.19 -30.97
C GLU A 1087 18.92 37.29 -31.95
N ALA A 1088 17.63 37.68 -31.93
CA ALA A 1088 17.12 38.77 -32.75
C ALA A 1088 17.70 40.15 -32.35
N PHE A 1089 17.88 40.43 -31.05
CA PHE A 1089 18.57 41.65 -30.61
C PHE A 1089 20.01 41.70 -31.12
N THR A 1090 20.74 40.60 -30.98
CA THR A 1090 22.13 40.48 -31.45
C THR A 1090 22.21 40.67 -32.96
N ALA A 1091 21.31 40.04 -33.71
CA ALA A 1091 21.21 40.20 -35.16
C ALA A 1091 20.93 41.66 -35.57
N ALA A 1092 19.99 42.32 -34.88
CA ALA A 1092 19.63 43.71 -35.17
C ALA A 1092 20.77 44.70 -34.88
N ASP A 1093 21.57 44.47 -33.85
CA ASP A 1093 22.76 45.29 -33.57
C ASP A 1093 23.82 45.17 -34.68
N VAL A 1094 24.07 43.93 -35.13
CA VAL A 1094 25.02 43.67 -36.21
C VAL A 1094 24.51 44.23 -37.55
N LEU A 1095 23.23 44.04 -37.89
CA LEU A 1095 22.61 44.59 -39.10
C LEU A 1095 22.70 46.11 -39.16
N ALA A 1096 22.37 46.79 -38.05
CA ALA A 1096 22.45 48.25 -37.98
C ALA A 1096 23.89 48.74 -38.11
N LYS A 1097 24.84 48.10 -37.43
CA LYS A 1097 26.25 48.52 -37.40
C LYS A 1097 26.99 48.23 -38.70
N GLU A 1098 26.78 47.05 -39.29
CA GLU A 1098 27.60 46.55 -40.41
C GLU A 1098 26.94 46.72 -41.78
N LYS A 1099 25.59 46.75 -41.83
CA LYS A 1099 24.82 46.83 -43.08
C LYS A 1099 23.96 48.08 -43.19
N GLY A 1100 23.83 48.87 -42.12
CA GLY A 1100 22.91 50.01 -42.08
C GLY A 1100 21.43 49.61 -42.20
N LEU A 1101 21.11 48.34 -41.91
CA LEU A 1101 19.74 47.83 -41.96
C LEU A 1101 19.12 47.91 -40.56
N HIS A 1102 18.00 48.63 -40.44
CA HIS A 1102 17.23 48.72 -39.21
C HIS A 1102 16.03 47.78 -39.28
N VAL A 1103 15.74 47.09 -38.18
CA VAL A 1103 14.68 46.08 -38.10
C VAL A 1103 13.82 46.31 -36.86
N CYS A 1104 12.52 46.15 -37.03
CA CYS A 1104 11.56 46.10 -35.94
C CYS A 1104 11.62 44.71 -35.28
N ILE A 1105 11.58 44.63 -33.95
CA ILE A 1105 11.50 43.35 -33.23
C ILE A 1105 10.20 43.29 -32.43
N CYS A 1106 9.40 42.25 -32.70
CA CYS A 1106 8.14 41.95 -32.06
C CYS A 1106 8.28 40.69 -31.19
N ASP A 1107 8.14 40.85 -29.88
CA ASP A 1107 8.01 39.76 -28.91
C ASP A 1107 6.53 39.39 -28.77
N LEU A 1108 6.14 38.17 -29.14
CA LEU A 1108 4.73 37.78 -29.20
C LEU A 1108 4.05 37.75 -27.83
N PHE A 1109 4.77 37.40 -26.78
CA PHE A 1109 4.26 37.08 -25.43
C PHE A 1109 3.24 35.92 -25.38
N THR A 1110 2.17 35.97 -26.18
CA THR A 1110 1.22 34.88 -26.41
C THR A 1110 1.19 34.48 -27.89
N VAL A 1111 1.40 33.19 -28.16
CA VAL A 1111 1.26 32.60 -29.51
C VAL A 1111 -0.22 32.31 -29.82
N LYS A 1112 -1.03 32.06 -28.79
CA LYS A 1112 -2.49 31.89 -28.90
C LYS A 1112 -3.18 32.52 -27.69
N PRO A 1113 -4.15 33.43 -27.88
CA PRO A 1113 -4.43 34.13 -29.14
C PRO A 1113 -3.22 34.96 -29.59
N ILE A 1114 -3.10 35.15 -30.90
CA ILE A 1114 -2.02 35.95 -31.50
C ILE A 1114 -2.49 37.39 -31.75
N ASP A 1115 -1.61 38.37 -31.56
CA ASP A 1115 -1.91 39.79 -31.79
C ASP A 1115 -1.93 40.13 -33.29
N LYS A 1116 -2.98 39.68 -33.99
CA LYS A 1116 -3.14 39.90 -35.43
C LYS A 1116 -3.07 41.38 -35.81
N ARG A 1117 -3.60 42.26 -34.96
CA ARG A 1117 -3.65 43.70 -35.23
C ARG A 1117 -2.27 44.32 -35.23
N THR A 1118 -1.51 44.17 -34.13
CA THR A 1118 -0.15 44.72 -34.05
C THR A 1118 0.75 44.14 -35.13
N LEU A 1119 0.65 42.83 -35.39
CA LEU A 1119 1.43 42.19 -36.44
C LEU A 1119 1.15 42.79 -37.82
N ALA A 1120 -0.12 42.97 -38.19
CA ALA A 1120 -0.48 43.55 -39.48
C ALA A 1120 -0.06 45.02 -39.60
N GLU A 1121 -0.25 45.83 -38.54
CA GLU A 1121 0.14 47.24 -38.50
C GLU A 1121 1.66 47.41 -38.66
N GLN A 1122 2.46 46.63 -37.91
CA GLN A 1122 3.92 46.71 -37.96
C GLN A 1122 4.49 46.12 -39.25
N ALA A 1123 3.95 45.00 -39.74
CA ALA A 1123 4.35 44.44 -41.03
C ALA A 1123 4.14 45.43 -42.17
N LYS A 1124 3.00 46.15 -42.20
CA LYS A 1124 2.74 47.21 -43.18
C LYS A 1124 3.71 48.38 -43.02
N ARG A 1125 3.96 48.82 -41.78
CA ARG A 1125 4.88 49.94 -41.49
C ARG A 1125 6.27 49.72 -42.07
N VAL A 1126 6.78 48.49 -41.99
CA VAL A 1126 8.12 48.12 -42.47
C VAL A 1126 8.15 47.68 -43.95
N GLY A 1127 7.08 47.92 -44.72
CA GLY A 1127 7.03 47.59 -46.15
C GLY A 1127 6.74 46.13 -46.47
N GLY A 1128 6.03 45.42 -45.59
CA GLY A 1128 5.47 44.09 -45.84
C GLY A 1128 6.43 42.92 -45.58
N LYS A 1129 7.66 43.16 -45.12
CA LYS A 1129 8.68 42.11 -44.93
C LYS A 1129 8.68 41.60 -43.49
N VAL A 1130 8.36 40.32 -43.30
CA VAL A 1130 8.27 39.68 -41.98
C VAL A 1130 9.15 38.43 -41.93
N LEU A 1131 9.96 38.31 -40.88
CA LEU A 1131 10.75 37.13 -40.56
C LEU A 1131 10.29 36.57 -39.21
N THR A 1132 9.86 35.32 -39.14
CA THR A 1132 9.66 34.63 -37.85
C THR A 1132 10.87 33.81 -37.48
N VAL A 1133 11.22 33.77 -36.20
CA VAL A 1133 12.33 32.96 -35.68
C VAL A 1133 11.87 32.23 -34.42
N GLU A 1134 12.03 30.90 -34.40
CA GLU A 1134 11.59 30.09 -33.25
C GLU A 1134 12.48 28.88 -32.96
N ASP A 1135 12.63 28.56 -31.68
CA ASP A 1135 13.24 27.33 -31.18
C ASP A 1135 12.15 26.24 -31.00
N HIS A 1136 11.62 25.79 -32.14
CA HIS A 1136 10.52 24.82 -32.32
C HIS A 1136 10.58 24.28 -33.76
N TYR A 1137 9.92 23.14 -34.06
CA TYR A 1137 9.74 22.68 -35.44
C TYR A 1137 8.91 23.68 -36.27
N PRO A 1138 9.04 23.73 -37.60
CA PRO A 1138 8.28 24.68 -38.41
C PRO A 1138 6.77 24.48 -38.34
N GLU A 1139 6.29 23.23 -38.20
CA GLU A 1139 4.87 22.92 -38.23
C GLU A 1139 4.17 23.28 -36.91
N GLY A 1140 3.11 24.08 -37.00
CA GLY A 1140 2.25 24.44 -35.88
C GLY A 1140 2.88 25.40 -34.86
N GLY A 1141 4.07 25.93 -35.11
CA GLY A 1141 4.78 26.88 -34.27
C GLY A 1141 4.33 28.34 -34.40
N ILE A 1142 5.23 29.27 -34.09
CA ILE A 1142 5.10 30.71 -34.26
C ILE A 1142 4.93 31.08 -35.73
N GLY A 1143 5.76 30.50 -36.62
CA GLY A 1143 5.73 30.75 -38.06
C GLY A 1143 4.35 30.49 -38.65
N ASP A 1144 3.77 29.31 -38.39
CA ASP A 1144 2.42 28.96 -38.83
C ASP A 1144 1.33 29.84 -38.20
N ALA A 1145 1.49 30.24 -36.92
CA ALA A 1145 0.54 31.13 -36.26
C ALA A 1145 0.54 32.53 -36.88
N VAL A 1146 1.72 33.08 -37.18
CA VAL A 1146 1.89 34.38 -37.83
C VAL A 1146 1.43 34.31 -39.29
N ALA A 1147 1.80 33.26 -40.02
CA ALA A 1147 1.33 33.02 -41.38
C ALA A 1147 -0.20 33.03 -41.46
N SER A 1148 -0.85 32.28 -40.56
CA SER A 1148 -2.32 32.23 -40.48
C SER A 1148 -2.93 33.59 -40.13
N ALA A 1149 -2.30 34.35 -39.22
CA ALA A 1149 -2.78 35.68 -38.83
C ALA A 1149 -2.68 36.71 -39.97
N LEU A 1150 -1.65 36.58 -40.81
CA LEU A 1150 -1.34 37.52 -41.87
C LEU A 1150 -1.80 37.06 -43.27
N ALA A 1151 -2.41 35.90 -43.40
CA ALA A 1151 -2.79 35.29 -44.69
C ALA A 1151 -3.73 36.15 -45.56
N GLU A 1152 -4.49 37.06 -44.97
CA GLU A 1152 -5.40 37.97 -45.70
C GLU A 1152 -4.70 39.21 -46.30
N TYR A 1153 -3.40 39.42 -46.02
CA TYR A 1153 -2.64 40.57 -46.50
C TYR A 1153 -1.68 40.15 -47.63
N SER A 1154 -2.10 40.34 -48.88
CA SER A 1154 -1.33 39.98 -50.08
C SER A 1154 0.06 40.62 -50.16
N ASP A 1155 0.21 41.80 -49.55
CA ASP A 1155 1.43 42.61 -49.64
C ASP A 1155 2.46 42.24 -48.57
N ILE A 1156 2.15 41.27 -47.71
CA ILE A 1156 3.06 40.77 -46.68
C ILE A 1156 3.80 39.53 -47.18
N LYS A 1157 5.13 39.64 -47.26
CA LYS A 1157 6.04 38.53 -47.51
C LYS A 1157 6.59 38.01 -46.18
N LEU A 1158 6.22 36.79 -45.84
CA LEU A 1158 6.69 36.08 -44.65
C LEU A 1158 7.82 35.10 -45.01
N SER A 1159 8.83 35.01 -44.15
CA SER A 1159 9.84 33.94 -44.15
C SER A 1159 10.04 33.45 -42.72
N SER A 1160 10.47 32.20 -42.55
CA SER A 1160 10.54 31.55 -41.24
C SER A 1160 11.87 30.84 -41.03
N LEU A 1161 12.48 31.03 -39.86
CA LEU A 1161 13.57 30.24 -39.34
C LEU A 1161 13.06 29.41 -38.16
N ALA A 1162 13.27 28.10 -38.22
CA ALA A 1162 12.82 27.13 -37.25
C ALA A 1162 13.78 25.92 -37.28
N VAL A 1163 13.71 25.07 -36.26
CA VAL A 1163 14.49 23.82 -36.21
C VAL A 1163 13.96 22.87 -37.27
N ASN A 1164 14.73 22.56 -38.32
CA ASN A 1164 14.24 21.87 -39.52
C ASN A 1164 14.68 20.40 -39.64
N ALA A 1165 15.34 19.87 -38.63
CA ALA A 1165 15.84 18.49 -38.60
C ALA A 1165 15.83 17.96 -37.16
N LEU A 1166 15.87 16.63 -37.00
CA LEU A 1166 16.01 16.00 -35.69
C LEU A 1166 17.28 16.51 -34.99
N PRO A 1167 17.17 17.10 -33.79
CA PRO A 1167 18.34 17.66 -33.13
C PRO A 1167 19.30 16.64 -32.54
N ARG A 1168 20.37 17.14 -31.90
CA ARG A 1168 21.38 16.34 -31.22
C ARG A 1168 21.85 17.02 -29.94
N SER A 1169 22.61 16.28 -29.11
CA SER A 1169 23.29 16.85 -27.95
C SER A 1169 24.44 17.78 -28.36
N GLY A 1170 24.55 18.92 -27.67
CA GLY A 1170 25.64 19.88 -27.80
C GLY A 1170 25.40 21.12 -26.93
N PRO A 1171 26.37 22.04 -26.83
CA PRO A 1171 26.17 23.30 -26.13
C PRO A 1171 25.02 24.12 -26.76
N PRO A 1172 24.18 24.81 -25.97
CA PRO A 1172 23.02 25.55 -26.47
C PRO A 1172 23.30 26.44 -27.68
N ASP A 1173 24.30 27.33 -27.60
CA ASP A 1173 24.64 28.27 -28.67
C ASP A 1173 25.08 27.55 -29.96
N SER A 1174 25.79 26.43 -29.82
CA SER A 1174 26.20 25.60 -30.97
C SER A 1174 25.01 24.92 -31.64
N LEU A 1175 23.98 24.53 -30.88
CA LEU A 1175 22.77 23.93 -31.43
C LEU A 1175 21.90 24.97 -32.12
N MET A 1176 21.73 26.16 -31.52
CA MET A 1176 21.00 27.26 -32.16
C MET A 1176 21.62 27.64 -33.51
N ASP A 1177 22.96 27.67 -33.60
CA ASP A 1177 23.67 27.88 -34.87
C ASP A 1177 23.48 26.70 -35.83
N MET A 1178 23.70 25.48 -35.37
CA MET A 1178 23.57 24.26 -36.18
C MET A 1178 22.18 24.12 -36.83
N PHE A 1179 21.12 24.51 -36.11
CA PHE A 1179 19.73 24.39 -36.58
C PHE A 1179 19.17 25.68 -37.19
N GLY A 1180 20.03 26.65 -37.53
CA GLY A 1180 19.63 27.76 -38.39
C GLY A 1180 18.85 28.89 -37.69
N ILE A 1181 18.93 28.99 -36.36
CA ILE A 1181 18.13 29.94 -35.56
C ILE A 1181 18.98 30.87 -34.67
N SER A 1182 20.31 30.86 -34.83
CA SER A 1182 21.23 31.82 -34.22
C SER A 1182 21.17 33.19 -34.88
N ALA A 1183 21.71 34.21 -34.21
CA ALA A 1183 21.83 35.57 -34.74
C ALA A 1183 22.47 35.62 -36.13
N LYS A 1184 23.46 34.77 -36.41
CA LYS A 1184 24.10 34.64 -37.73
C LYS A 1184 23.08 34.34 -38.83
N HIS A 1185 22.22 33.36 -38.61
CA HIS A 1185 21.21 32.95 -39.58
C HIS A 1185 20.07 33.97 -39.70
N ILE A 1186 19.72 34.65 -38.60
CA ILE A 1186 18.78 35.76 -38.63
C ILE A 1186 19.31 36.91 -39.49
N ILE A 1187 20.60 37.27 -39.36
CA ILE A 1187 21.26 38.29 -40.19
C ILE A 1187 21.18 37.92 -41.68
N GLU A 1188 21.56 36.68 -42.01
CA GLU A 1188 21.53 36.16 -43.39
C GLU A 1188 20.12 36.24 -43.99
N ALA A 1189 19.10 35.78 -43.26
CA ALA A 1189 17.71 35.83 -43.70
C ALA A 1189 17.18 37.27 -43.83
N CYS A 1190 17.53 38.16 -42.92
CA CYS A 1190 17.16 39.58 -42.99
C CYS A 1190 17.74 40.25 -44.23
N ILE A 1191 19.02 40.02 -44.56
CA ILE A 1191 19.66 40.56 -45.76
C ILE A 1191 18.96 40.04 -47.02
N GLN A 1192 18.65 38.74 -47.07
CA GLN A 1192 17.96 38.13 -48.21
C GLN A 1192 16.53 38.64 -48.38
N LEU A 1193 15.82 38.94 -47.30
CA LEU A 1193 14.46 39.47 -47.34
C LEU A 1193 14.44 40.98 -47.63
N ALA A 1194 15.48 41.71 -47.23
CA ALA A 1194 15.63 43.14 -47.48
C ALA A 1194 15.97 43.44 -48.95
N ALA A 1195 16.80 42.60 -49.58
CA ALA A 1195 17.07 42.62 -51.03
C ALA A 1195 15.80 42.30 -51.84
#